data_AF-A0A7X3VQR8-F1
#
_entry.id   AF-A0A7X3VQR8-F1
#
_cell.length_a   1.000
_cell.length_b   1.000
_cell.length_c   1.000
_cell.angle_alpha   90.00
_cell.angle_beta   90.00
_cell.angle_gamma   90.00
#
_symmetry.space_group_name_H-M   'P 1'
#
loop_
_entity.id
_entity.type
_entity.pdbx_description
1 polymer ?
#
loop_
_entity_poly.entity_id
_entity_poly.type
_entity_poly.pdbx_seq_one_letter_code
_entity_poly.pdbx_strand_id
1 'polypeptide(L)'
;IPMHPADMKDLRGGLTIEHNIHLHRLKGLEHAVFLKGLTISRSEVSDLTPLAGLENLQALKLNHNRITDISPLSGLVNLQHLELQDNQIVDISPLAGLIGLRDLRLTRNKVVDISPLSGLVNLRHLELHINHISDISPLQGLVNLEGLNLAGNPITDFTPLYGLPSVTVGIGGLPIDFETLQRLNLDPTERIICNRERAPILTRLENRMYPSIFQACGPLVNRPELSPGEQLAFHDLFFCGISGMDWVQAPNDNLVVTLTETRMRFEKARARNPNILLLASIEFYGASPESPYALRDESGNVIIDHKWNGAFADFRHPDIQKRFIQQAHAIAKCGLFDGIAIDHWGKAGLGDITLEETVAAKDRMIQAIRDGVDDDFLILVTTTNNIIPTRHHAEYINGFFMETTENYEGGYTHARLARIENTLSWAEENLREPQINCLAGRGVRNELLDSPRNLQWMRLWTTMSLTHSDGYVLFTRGANLLHPPHPWEFVPGHADAHAQGVPHSHQNQNYWYDFWDADLGRPIGGDQTKAQLYENREGLFIREFTNGWAVYNRSGAAQEIELPQAVSGWNSGVENQRRHTLADLDGEIYLKAETLPTADVNGDGVVNIQDLVIVANAFGEAAPDLNGDGVVNIQDLVIVANAF
;
A
#
# COMPACT_ATOMS: atom_id res chain seq x y z
N ILE A 1 -47.33 2.31 25.34
CA ILE A 1 -47.35 3.75 25.02
C ILE A 1 -48.67 4.34 25.50
N PRO A 2 -48.70 5.41 26.31
CA PRO A 2 -49.94 5.98 26.81
C PRO A 2 -50.56 6.93 25.76
N MET A 3 -51.01 6.39 24.62
CA MET A 3 -51.88 7.10 23.67
C MET A 3 -53.17 6.31 23.47
N HIS A 4 -54.28 7.02 23.24
CA HIS A 4 -55.57 6.39 23.03
C HIS A 4 -55.60 5.68 21.66
N PRO A 5 -56.24 4.49 21.53
CA PRO A 5 -56.28 3.75 20.26
C PRO A 5 -56.86 4.53 19.07
N ALA A 6 -57.70 5.54 19.32
CA ALA A 6 -58.23 6.42 18.28
C ALA A 6 -57.13 7.31 17.68
N ASP A 7 -56.27 7.90 18.51
CA ASP A 7 -55.18 8.78 18.07
C ASP A 7 -54.08 8.00 17.33
N MET A 8 -53.87 6.74 17.74
CA MET A 8 -52.93 5.82 17.07
C MET A 8 -53.33 5.52 15.62
N LYS A 9 -54.64 5.44 15.33
CA LYS A 9 -55.15 5.15 13.98
C LYS A 9 -54.95 6.29 12.99
N ASP A 10 -54.64 7.49 13.44
CA ASP A 10 -54.38 8.63 12.56
C ASP A 10 -52.90 8.83 12.23
N LEU A 11 -52.00 8.05 12.86
CA LEU A 11 -50.57 8.07 12.58
C LEU A 11 -50.26 7.46 11.20
N ARG A 12 -50.05 8.33 10.22
CA ARG A 12 -49.72 7.96 8.83
C ARG A 12 -48.25 8.17 8.45
N GLY A 13 -47.48 8.80 9.33
CA GLY A 13 -46.08 9.21 9.12
C GLY A 13 -45.06 8.30 9.82
N GLY A 14 -43.96 8.90 10.26
CA GLY A 14 -42.95 8.25 11.10
C GLY A 14 -43.20 8.51 12.59
N LEU A 15 -42.92 7.52 13.44
CA LEU A 15 -42.88 7.66 14.90
C LEU A 15 -41.46 7.37 15.38
N THR A 16 -40.86 8.29 16.15
CA THR A 16 -39.51 8.14 16.70
C THR A 16 -39.56 8.18 18.22
N ILE A 17 -38.96 7.17 18.86
CA ILE A 17 -38.80 7.06 20.31
C ILE A 17 -37.37 6.64 20.60
N GLU A 18 -36.54 7.51 21.16
CA GLU A 18 -35.13 7.19 21.45
C GLU A 18 -34.81 7.40 22.92
N HIS A 19 -33.86 6.62 23.45
CA HIS A 19 -33.32 6.77 24.81
C HIS A 19 -34.36 6.65 25.93
N ASN A 20 -35.42 5.85 25.72
CA ASN A 20 -36.46 5.66 26.73
C ASN A 20 -36.30 4.31 27.43
N ILE A 21 -35.48 4.30 28.48
CA ILE A 21 -35.16 3.11 29.27
C ILE A 21 -36.36 2.49 30.00
N HIS A 22 -37.53 3.14 29.98
CA HIS A 22 -38.77 2.62 30.59
C HIS A 22 -39.75 2.04 29.56
N LEU A 23 -39.43 2.12 28.26
CA LEU A 23 -40.26 1.62 27.17
C LEU A 23 -40.02 0.13 26.90
N HIS A 24 -40.14 -0.72 27.93
CA HIS A 24 -39.96 -2.18 27.77
C HIS A 24 -41.08 -2.86 26.99
N ARG A 25 -42.22 -2.18 26.77
CA ARG A 25 -43.43 -2.75 26.16
C ARG A 25 -44.00 -1.83 25.09
N LEU A 26 -44.18 -2.39 23.90
CA LEU A 26 -44.73 -1.70 22.72
C LEU A 26 -46.27 -1.68 22.68
N LYS A 27 -46.93 -2.20 23.72
CA LYS A 27 -48.40 -2.27 23.81
C LYS A 27 -49.06 -0.92 23.51
N GLY A 28 -50.07 -0.96 22.64
CA GLY A 28 -50.77 0.17 22.05
C GLY A 28 -50.37 0.45 20.60
N LEU A 29 -49.16 0.05 20.16
CA LEU A 29 -48.73 0.23 18.77
C LEU A 29 -49.50 -0.64 17.77
N GLU A 30 -50.11 -1.73 18.22
CA GLU A 30 -50.96 -2.59 17.37
C GLU A 30 -52.14 -1.84 16.73
N HIS A 31 -52.47 -0.64 17.21
CA HIS A 31 -53.52 0.21 16.66
C HIS A 31 -53.03 1.20 15.59
N ALA A 32 -51.71 1.39 15.43
CA ALA A 32 -51.11 2.33 14.50
C ALA A 32 -50.98 1.77 13.07
N VAL A 33 -52.06 1.20 12.55
CA VAL A 33 -52.07 0.36 11.32
C VAL A 33 -51.68 1.09 10.03
N PHE A 34 -51.66 2.43 10.03
CA PHE A 34 -51.24 3.25 8.88
C PHE A 34 -49.81 3.80 9.00
N LEU A 35 -49.08 3.43 10.05
CA LEU A 35 -47.73 3.90 10.30
C LEU A 35 -46.78 3.40 9.19
N LYS A 36 -45.94 4.30 8.67
CA LYS A 36 -44.98 3.99 7.59
C LYS A 36 -43.54 3.91 8.07
N GLY A 37 -43.21 4.63 9.13
CA GLY A 37 -41.88 4.62 9.73
C GLY A 37 -41.94 4.44 11.25
N LEU A 38 -41.08 3.60 11.80
CA LEU A 38 -40.94 3.45 13.24
C LEU A 38 -39.46 3.38 13.61
N THR A 39 -39.02 4.28 14.48
CA THR A 39 -37.69 4.26 15.08
C THR A 39 -37.84 4.11 16.59
N ILE A 40 -37.31 3.02 17.15
CA ILE A 40 -37.22 2.81 18.60
C ILE A 40 -35.82 2.35 18.97
N SER A 41 -34.95 3.25 19.40
CA SER A 41 -33.55 2.92 19.71
C SER A 41 -33.22 3.11 21.19
N ARG A 42 -32.29 2.31 21.73
CA ARG A 42 -31.78 2.45 23.12
C ARG A 42 -32.89 2.45 24.19
N SER A 43 -33.88 1.55 24.05
CA SER A 43 -35.10 1.56 24.87
C SER A 43 -35.42 0.22 25.54
N GLU A 44 -34.46 -0.70 25.56
CA GLU A 44 -34.57 -2.04 26.17
C GLU A 44 -35.77 -2.87 25.70
N VAL A 45 -36.27 -2.63 24.49
CA VAL A 45 -37.38 -3.38 23.90
C VAL A 45 -36.95 -4.83 23.64
N SER A 46 -37.80 -5.79 23.96
CA SER A 46 -37.57 -7.21 23.63
C SER A 46 -38.76 -7.89 22.95
N ASP A 47 -39.98 -7.39 23.15
CA ASP A 47 -41.21 -7.94 22.59
C ASP A 47 -41.72 -7.09 21.42
N LEU A 48 -41.70 -7.67 20.22
CA LEU A 48 -42.16 -7.05 18.97
C LEU A 48 -43.59 -7.46 18.58
N THR A 49 -44.29 -8.27 19.38
CA THR A 49 -45.65 -8.75 19.07
C THR A 49 -46.61 -7.64 18.64
N PRO A 50 -46.61 -6.44 19.28
CA PRO A 50 -47.48 -5.33 18.86
C PRO A 50 -47.25 -4.82 17.43
N LEU A 51 -46.12 -5.16 16.78
CA LEU A 51 -45.79 -4.74 15.43
C LEU A 51 -46.35 -5.67 14.34
N ALA A 52 -46.83 -6.87 14.70
CA ALA A 52 -47.15 -7.93 13.74
C ALA A 52 -48.19 -7.56 12.67
N GLY A 53 -49.12 -6.65 12.99
CA GLY A 53 -50.18 -6.19 12.09
C GLY A 53 -49.92 -4.85 11.39
N LEU A 54 -48.70 -4.30 11.49
CA LEU A 54 -48.38 -2.98 10.93
C LEU A 54 -47.90 -3.08 9.47
N GLU A 55 -48.71 -3.71 8.63
CA GLU A 55 -48.38 -4.09 7.25
C GLU A 55 -47.98 -2.92 6.34
N ASN A 56 -48.32 -1.68 6.71
CA ASN A 56 -47.94 -0.47 5.97
C ASN A 56 -46.54 0.06 6.28
N LEU A 57 -45.80 -0.55 7.22
CA LEU A 57 -44.45 -0.14 7.56
C LEU A 57 -43.50 -0.32 6.37
N GLN A 58 -42.74 0.74 6.09
CA GLN A 58 -41.72 0.81 5.03
C GLN A 58 -40.32 0.95 5.63
N ALA A 59 -40.19 1.58 6.79
CA ALA A 59 -38.92 1.73 7.50
C ALA A 59 -39.08 1.37 8.99
N LEU A 60 -38.23 0.48 9.49
CA LEU A 60 -38.20 0.06 10.88
C LEU A 60 -36.77 0.08 11.42
N LYS A 61 -36.51 0.90 12.44
CA LYS A 61 -35.21 0.99 13.11
C LYS A 61 -35.36 0.65 14.58
N LEU A 62 -34.72 -0.42 15.04
CA LEU A 62 -34.80 -0.91 16.42
C LEU A 62 -33.41 -1.13 17.04
N ASN A 63 -32.45 -0.27 16.71
CA ASN A 63 -31.05 -0.42 17.11
C ASN A 63 -30.85 -0.32 18.64
N HIS A 64 -29.88 -1.04 19.19
CA HIS A 64 -29.52 -1.03 20.61
C HIS A 64 -30.68 -1.37 21.56
N ASN A 65 -31.34 -2.50 21.34
CA ASN A 65 -32.40 -3.02 22.21
C ASN A 65 -32.01 -4.40 22.77
N ARG A 66 -33.00 -5.19 23.23
CA ARG A 66 -32.82 -6.55 23.75
C ARG A 66 -33.64 -7.57 22.96
N ILE A 67 -33.78 -7.34 21.66
CA ILE A 67 -34.59 -8.17 20.77
C ILE A 67 -33.87 -9.50 20.53
N THR A 68 -34.60 -10.59 20.66
CA THR A 68 -34.13 -11.96 20.39
C THR A 68 -35.02 -12.66 19.36
N ASP A 69 -36.32 -12.37 19.37
CA ASP A 69 -37.31 -12.90 18.45
C ASP A 69 -37.83 -11.81 17.51
N ILE A 70 -37.71 -12.06 16.19
CA ILE A 70 -38.23 -11.21 15.13
C ILE A 70 -39.37 -11.86 14.34
N SER A 71 -39.94 -12.97 14.83
CA SER A 71 -41.11 -13.63 14.23
C SER A 71 -42.30 -12.68 13.95
N PRO A 72 -42.58 -11.65 14.77
CA PRO A 72 -43.64 -10.68 14.47
C PRO A 72 -43.40 -9.88 13.18
N LEU A 73 -42.17 -9.82 12.65
CA LEU A 73 -41.86 -9.04 11.45
C LEU A 73 -42.20 -9.77 10.13
N SER A 74 -42.50 -11.07 10.19
CA SER A 74 -42.68 -11.93 8.99
C SER A 74 -43.75 -11.46 8.00
N GLY A 75 -44.79 -10.79 8.48
CA GLY A 75 -45.89 -10.27 7.65
C GLY A 75 -45.66 -8.87 7.06
N LEU A 76 -44.56 -8.20 7.41
CA LEU A 76 -44.32 -6.79 7.06
C LEU A 76 -43.72 -6.62 5.66
N VAL A 77 -44.37 -7.20 4.65
CA VAL A 77 -43.87 -7.37 3.27
C VAL A 77 -43.57 -6.05 2.54
N ASN A 78 -44.05 -4.91 3.06
CA ASN A 78 -43.80 -3.57 2.51
C ASN A 78 -42.52 -2.92 3.05
N LEU A 79 -41.79 -3.57 3.96
CA LEU A 79 -40.52 -3.05 4.48
C LEU A 79 -39.47 -2.91 3.38
N GLN A 80 -38.82 -1.75 3.36
CA GLN A 80 -37.71 -1.41 2.47
C GLN A 80 -36.42 -1.18 3.24
N HIS A 81 -36.52 -0.67 4.47
CA HIS A 81 -35.38 -0.39 5.35
C HIS A 81 -35.60 -1.05 6.72
N LEU A 82 -34.68 -1.92 7.12
CA LEU A 82 -34.73 -2.61 8.40
C LEU A 82 -33.37 -2.52 9.12
N GLU A 83 -33.35 -1.83 10.25
CA GLU A 83 -32.17 -1.73 11.11
C GLU A 83 -32.43 -2.39 12.47
N LEU A 84 -31.61 -3.37 12.82
CA LEU A 84 -31.71 -4.21 14.02
C LEU A 84 -30.34 -4.34 14.73
N GLN A 85 -29.47 -3.34 14.56
CA GLN A 85 -28.10 -3.36 15.05
C GLN A 85 -28.04 -3.45 16.59
N ASP A 86 -27.01 -4.09 17.15
CA ASP A 86 -26.81 -4.23 18.60
C ASP A 86 -28.04 -4.80 19.33
N ASN A 87 -28.46 -5.99 18.90
CA ASN A 87 -29.50 -6.79 19.56
C ASN A 87 -28.94 -8.19 19.88
N GLN A 88 -29.81 -9.17 20.13
CA GLN A 88 -29.44 -10.55 20.49
C GLN A 88 -30.12 -11.56 19.56
N ILE A 89 -30.32 -11.19 18.30
CA ILE A 89 -31.04 -11.98 17.30
C ILE A 89 -30.16 -13.14 16.83
N VAL A 90 -30.74 -14.34 16.79
CA VAL A 90 -30.10 -15.56 16.30
C VAL A 90 -30.76 -16.05 15.00
N ASP A 91 -32.10 -16.14 15.02
CA ASP A 91 -32.88 -16.62 13.89
C ASP A 91 -33.42 -15.45 13.05
N ILE A 92 -33.08 -15.46 11.76
CA ILE A 92 -33.58 -14.51 10.77
C ILE A 92 -34.52 -15.13 9.73
N SER A 93 -35.00 -16.36 9.96
CA SER A 93 -36.02 -17.01 9.12
C SER A 93 -37.28 -16.16 8.88
N PRO A 94 -37.74 -15.30 9.81
CA PRO A 94 -38.89 -14.42 9.55
C PRO A 94 -38.65 -13.41 8.41
N LEU A 95 -37.41 -13.15 8.01
CA LEU A 95 -37.09 -12.19 6.95
C LEU A 95 -37.26 -12.74 5.53
N ALA A 96 -37.38 -14.07 5.35
CA ALA A 96 -37.35 -14.72 4.04
C ALA A 96 -38.39 -14.20 3.03
N GLY A 97 -39.55 -13.76 3.54
CA GLY A 97 -40.66 -13.24 2.72
C GLY A 97 -40.60 -11.74 2.42
N LEU A 98 -39.63 -11.00 2.99
CA LEU A 98 -39.58 -9.53 2.90
C LEU A 98 -38.86 -9.06 1.63
N ILE A 99 -39.33 -9.54 0.47
CA ILE A 99 -38.72 -9.34 -0.84
C ILE A 99 -38.57 -7.86 -1.26
N GLY A 100 -39.27 -6.94 -0.58
CA GLY A 100 -39.17 -5.50 -0.79
C GLY A 100 -37.96 -4.82 -0.14
N LEU A 101 -37.21 -5.53 0.70
CA LEU A 101 -36.06 -4.99 1.43
C LEU A 101 -34.96 -4.51 0.47
N ARG A 102 -34.43 -3.32 0.76
CA ARG A 102 -33.33 -2.65 0.04
C ARG A 102 -32.14 -2.37 0.95
N ASP A 103 -32.38 -2.09 2.22
CA ASP A 103 -31.35 -1.88 3.25
C ASP A 103 -31.67 -2.76 4.46
N LEU A 104 -30.72 -3.63 4.82
CA LEU A 104 -30.81 -4.51 5.98
C LEU A 104 -29.54 -4.39 6.82
N ARG A 105 -29.69 -4.00 8.08
CA ARG A 105 -28.59 -3.90 9.05
C ARG A 105 -28.83 -4.77 10.27
N LEU A 106 -27.98 -5.77 10.43
CA LEU A 106 -28.00 -6.77 11.49
C LEU A 106 -26.68 -6.81 12.27
N THR A 107 -25.88 -5.76 12.17
CA THR A 107 -24.62 -5.56 12.88
C THR A 107 -24.70 -5.91 14.37
N ARG A 108 -23.68 -6.59 14.93
CA ARG A 108 -23.57 -6.90 16.36
C ARG A 108 -24.79 -7.67 16.89
N ASN A 109 -25.11 -8.78 16.24
CA ASN A 109 -26.11 -9.76 16.68
C ASN A 109 -25.45 -11.14 16.87
N LYS A 110 -26.23 -12.22 16.88
CA LYS A 110 -25.78 -13.60 17.04
C LYS A 110 -26.23 -14.48 15.88
N VAL A 111 -26.38 -13.90 14.68
CA VAL A 111 -26.88 -14.59 13.49
C VAL A 111 -25.85 -15.61 13.01
N VAL A 112 -26.30 -16.81 12.67
CA VAL A 112 -25.46 -17.90 12.14
C VAL A 112 -25.87 -18.27 10.72
N ASP A 113 -27.17 -18.48 10.51
CA ASP A 113 -27.74 -18.89 9.21
C ASP A 113 -28.31 -17.68 8.46
N ILE A 114 -27.82 -17.45 7.26
CA ILE A 114 -28.32 -16.41 6.34
C ILE A 114 -29.03 -16.96 5.12
N SER A 115 -29.36 -18.25 5.09
CA SER A 115 -30.21 -18.86 4.05
C SER A 115 -31.53 -18.12 3.79
N PRO A 116 -32.18 -17.47 4.79
CA PRO A 116 -33.38 -16.66 4.57
C PRO A 116 -33.16 -15.46 3.63
N LEU A 117 -31.92 -15.00 3.46
CA LEU A 117 -31.62 -13.82 2.63
C LEU A 117 -31.55 -14.13 1.13
N SER A 118 -31.45 -15.41 0.75
CA SER A 118 -31.21 -15.83 -0.65
C SER A 118 -32.21 -15.31 -1.68
N GLY A 119 -33.46 -15.09 -1.27
CA GLY A 119 -34.53 -14.58 -2.12
C GLY A 119 -34.66 -13.06 -2.16
N LEU A 120 -33.90 -12.32 -1.35
CA LEU A 120 -34.04 -10.87 -1.17
C LEU A 120 -33.28 -10.08 -2.25
N VAL A 121 -33.55 -10.40 -3.51
CA VAL A 121 -32.81 -9.90 -4.69
C VAL A 121 -32.84 -8.38 -4.88
N ASN A 122 -33.70 -7.66 -4.17
CA ASN A 122 -33.79 -6.19 -4.19
C ASN A 122 -32.84 -5.51 -3.18
N LEU A 123 -32.11 -6.27 -2.37
CA LEU A 123 -31.13 -5.73 -1.43
C LEU A 123 -30.04 -4.97 -2.19
N ARG A 124 -29.76 -3.76 -1.69
CA ARG A 124 -28.68 -2.88 -2.14
C ARG A 124 -27.63 -2.71 -1.05
N HIS A 125 -28.04 -2.61 0.21
CA HIS A 125 -27.14 -2.46 1.35
C HIS A 125 -27.40 -3.56 2.37
N LEU A 126 -26.35 -4.30 2.71
CA LEU A 126 -26.41 -5.40 3.67
C LEU A 126 -25.26 -5.30 4.67
N GLU A 127 -25.58 -4.99 5.93
CA GLU A 127 -24.63 -4.99 7.04
C GLU A 127 -24.87 -6.19 7.96
N LEU A 128 -23.91 -7.11 8.00
CA LEU A 128 -23.93 -8.34 8.80
C LEU A 128 -22.72 -8.44 9.73
N HIS A 129 -21.93 -7.39 9.87
CA HIS A 129 -20.68 -7.44 10.62
C HIS A 129 -20.87 -7.70 12.12
N ILE A 130 -19.92 -8.40 12.74
CA ILE A 130 -19.95 -8.85 14.14
C ILE A 130 -21.18 -9.75 14.39
N ASN A 131 -21.17 -10.93 13.76
CA ASN A 131 -22.14 -12.01 13.92
C ASN A 131 -21.38 -13.36 13.98
N HIS A 132 -22.06 -14.49 13.78
CA HIS A 132 -21.49 -15.84 13.80
C HIS A 132 -21.72 -16.59 12.47
N ILE A 133 -21.74 -15.85 11.36
CA ILE A 133 -22.01 -16.37 10.02
C ILE A 133 -20.74 -17.04 9.47
N SER A 134 -20.88 -18.23 8.89
CA SER A 134 -19.75 -18.95 8.25
C SER A 134 -20.01 -19.30 6.79
N ASP A 135 -21.27 -19.60 6.44
CA ASP A 135 -21.71 -19.86 5.07
C ASP A 135 -22.36 -18.62 4.46
N ILE A 136 -21.78 -18.12 3.38
CA ILE A 136 -22.32 -16.99 2.60
C ILE A 136 -22.82 -17.38 1.20
N SER A 137 -22.96 -18.68 0.91
CA SER A 137 -23.59 -19.17 -0.32
C SER A 137 -24.96 -18.55 -0.61
N PRO A 138 -25.80 -18.19 0.39
CA PRO A 138 -27.07 -17.51 0.13
C PRO A 138 -26.94 -16.14 -0.55
N LEU A 139 -25.77 -15.50 -0.51
CA LEU A 139 -25.57 -14.16 -1.08
C LEU A 139 -25.33 -14.17 -2.59
N GLN A 140 -25.03 -15.32 -3.20
CA GLN A 140 -24.61 -15.44 -4.59
C GLN A 140 -25.63 -14.85 -5.60
N GLY A 141 -26.92 -14.91 -5.27
CA GLY A 141 -28.01 -14.42 -6.12
C GLY A 141 -28.36 -12.94 -5.93
N LEU A 142 -27.71 -12.22 -5.02
CA LEU A 142 -28.07 -10.84 -4.66
C LEU A 142 -27.39 -9.81 -5.56
N VAL A 143 -27.66 -9.92 -6.86
CA VAL A 143 -26.99 -9.18 -7.95
C VAL A 143 -27.17 -7.65 -7.92
N ASN A 144 -28.08 -7.13 -7.08
CA ASN A 144 -28.32 -5.70 -6.93
C ASN A 144 -27.61 -5.07 -5.71
N LEU A 145 -26.75 -5.83 -5.02
CA LEU A 145 -25.96 -5.29 -3.92
C LEU A 145 -25.03 -4.17 -4.41
N GLU A 146 -25.02 -3.07 -3.68
CA GLU A 146 -24.16 -1.89 -3.87
C GLU A 146 -23.15 -1.80 -2.70
N GLY A 147 -23.56 -2.20 -1.49
CA GLY A 147 -22.73 -2.25 -0.29
C GLY A 147 -22.95 -3.50 0.56
N LEU A 148 -21.86 -4.15 0.96
CA LEU A 148 -21.87 -5.37 1.78
C LEU A 148 -20.81 -5.27 2.88
N ASN A 149 -21.19 -5.48 4.14
CA ASN A 149 -20.24 -5.53 5.25
C ASN A 149 -20.39 -6.83 6.04
N LEU A 150 -19.35 -7.66 6.01
CA LEU A 150 -19.30 -8.99 6.63
C LEU A 150 -18.26 -9.09 7.76
N ALA A 151 -17.56 -8.00 8.10
CA ALA A 151 -16.44 -8.01 9.04
C ALA A 151 -16.79 -8.66 10.40
N GLY A 152 -15.85 -9.34 11.06
CA GLY A 152 -16.11 -9.95 12.38
C GLY A 152 -17.09 -11.14 12.34
N ASN A 153 -17.13 -11.90 11.25
CA ASN A 153 -17.81 -13.19 11.13
C ASN A 153 -16.79 -14.31 10.84
N PRO A 154 -17.03 -15.56 11.27
CA PRO A 154 -16.17 -16.72 10.97
C PRO A 154 -16.34 -17.26 9.54
N ILE A 155 -16.30 -16.40 8.52
CA ILE A 155 -16.46 -16.78 7.10
C ILE A 155 -15.11 -17.21 6.54
N THR A 156 -15.08 -18.36 5.89
CA THR A 156 -13.86 -18.92 5.27
C THR A 156 -13.94 -19.06 3.76
N ASP A 157 -15.15 -19.07 3.18
CA ASP A 157 -15.37 -19.16 1.73
C ASP A 157 -16.05 -17.90 1.19
N PHE A 158 -15.31 -17.13 0.38
CA PHE A 158 -15.81 -15.92 -0.28
C PHE A 158 -16.22 -16.13 -1.75
N THR A 159 -16.12 -17.36 -2.27
CA THR A 159 -16.49 -17.68 -3.65
C THR A 159 -17.93 -17.28 -4.03
N PRO A 160 -18.94 -17.30 -3.13
CA PRO A 160 -20.29 -16.85 -3.46
C PRO A 160 -20.37 -15.39 -3.91
N LEU A 161 -19.39 -14.55 -3.55
CA LEU A 161 -19.40 -13.13 -3.90
C LEU A 161 -18.86 -12.84 -5.32
N TYR A 162 -18.18 -13.79 -5.95
CA TYR A 162 -17.50 -13.57 -7.24
C TYR A 162 -18.44 -13.25 -8.41
N GLY A 163 -19.71 -13.62 -8.30
CA GLY A 163 -20.74 -13.32 -9.30
C GLY A 163 -21.40 -11.95 -9.15
N LEU A 164 -21.07 -11.19 -8.10
CA LEU A 164 -21.72 -9.91 -7.81
C LEU A 164 -21.03 -8.75 -8.56
N PRO A 165 -21.78 -7.86 -9.23
CA PRO A 165 -21.20 -6.70 -9.92
C PRO A 165 -20.76 -5.62 -8.91
N SER A 166 -19.56 -5.06 -9.07
CA SER A 166 -19.02 -3.86 -8.40
C SER A 166 -19.56 -3.53 -6.98
N VAL A 167 -19.58 -4.51 -6.08
CA VAL A 167 -20.03 -4.32 -4.69
C VAL A 167 -18.89 -3.71 -3.87
N THR A 168 -19.16 -2.64 -3.12
CA THR A 168 -18.22 -2.18 -2.08
C THR A 168 -18.29 -3.16 -0.91
N VAL A 169 -17.27 -4.02 -0.77
CA VAL A 169 -17.18 -4.98 0.32
C VAL A 169 -16.32 -4.43 1.46
N GLY A 170 -16.96 -4.10 2.58
CA GLY A 170 -16.26 -3.81 3.83
C GLY A 170 -15.82 -5.12 4.50
N ILE A 171 -14.53 -5.46 4.37
CA ILE A 171 -13.87 -6.55 5.13
C ILE A 171 -13.01 -5.95 6.27
N GLY A 172 -12.96 -4.62 6.39
CA GLY A 172 -12.13 -3.89 7.35
C GLY A 172 -12.78 -3.79 8.73
N GLY A 173 -12.18 -4.46 9.71
CA GLY A 173 -12.57 -4.36 11.11
C GLY A 173 -12.01 -5.50 11.93
N LEU A 174 -10.69 -5.52 12.14
CA LEU A 174 -10.05 -6.48 13.03
C LEU A 174 -9.77 -5.82 14.39
N PRO A 175 -10.45 -6.20 15.49
CA PRO A 175 -9.72 -6.46 16.71
C PRO A 175 -8.77 -7.63 16.44
N ILE A 176 -7.50 -7.42 16.75
CA ILE A 176 -6.39 -8.37 16.56
C ILE A 176 -6.70 -9.64 17.36
N ASP A 177 -7.23 -10.66 16.68
CA ASP A 177 -7.56 -11.98 17.21
C ASP A 177 -7.88 -12.89 16.00
N PHE A 178 -7.38 -14.12 15.98
CA PHE A 178 -7.63 -15.19 15.00
C PHE A 178 -6.97 -15.15 13.60
N GLU A 179 -6.71 -13.98 12.98
CA GLU A 179 -6.08 -13.94 11.64
C GLU A 179 -4.63 -14.50 11.63
N THR A 180 -3.90 -14.37 12.73
CA THR A 180 -2.54 -14.92 12.89
C THR A 180 -2.51 -16.45 12.95
N LEU A 181 -3.63 -17.12 13.29
CA LEU A 181 -3.72 -18.58 13.40
C LEU A 181 -4.38 -19.25 12.18
N GLN A 182 -5.25 -18.57 11.43
CA GLN A 182 -5.84 -19.13 10.20
C GLN A 182 -4.92 -19.06 8.98
N ARG A 183 -3.79 -18.34 9.04
CA ARG A 183 -2.66 -18.56 8.11
C ARG A 183 -2.06 -19.98 8.20
N LEU A 184 -2.57 -20.85 9.09
CA LEU A 184 -2.03 -22.18 9.38
C LEU A 184 -3.05 -23.33 9.28
N ASN A 185 -4.25 -23.18 8.71
CA ASN A 185 -5.17 -24.32 8.59
C ASN A 185 -6.00 -24.31 7.30
N LEU A 186 -6.00 -25.46 6.61
CA LEU A 186 -6.16 -25.57 5.16
C LEU A 186 -6.94 -26.81 4.76
N ASP A 187 -7.72 -26.69 3.68
CA ASP A 187 -8.34 -27.82 2.97
C ASP A 187 -8.64 -27.44 1.49
N PRO A 188 -8.81 -28.38 0.53
CA PRO A 188 -7.88 -28.51 -0.58
C PRO A 188 -8.61 -28.77 -1.90
N THR A 189 -8.98 -27.73 -2.66
CA THR A 189 -9.37 -27.95 -4.06
C THR A 189 -8.79 -26.85 -4.93
N GLU A 190 -7.62 -27.18 -5.49
CA GLU A 190 -6.86 -26.56 -6.58
C GLU A 190 -7.25 -25.16 -7.05
N ARG A 191 -6.31 -24.19 -6.93
CA ARG A 191 -6.04 -23.19 -7.98
C ARG A 191 -4.67 -22.49 -7.88
N ILE A 192 -3.77 -23.04 -8.69
CA ILE A 192 -2.62 -22.46 -9.41
C ILE A 192 -1.38 -22.07 -8.61
N ILE A 193 -0.43 -23.01 -8.65
CA ILE A 193 1.00 -22.74 -8.70
C ILE A 193 1.26 -21.71 -9.81
N CYS A 194 1.74 -20.51 -9.49
CA CYS A 194 2.09 -19.52 -10.52
C CYS A 194 3.12 -20.11 -11.50
N ASN A 195 4.11 -20.88 -10.99
CA ASN A 195 5.20 -21.56 -11.71
C ASN A 195 5.67 -20.77 -12.94
N ARG A 196 5.95 -19.48 -12.72
CA ARG A 196 6.39 -18.60 -13.79
C ARG A 196 7.90 -18.52 -13.79
N GLU A 197 8.44 -18.49 -14.98
CA GLU A 197 9.79 -17.98 -15.19
C GLU A 197 9.77 -16.48 -14.91
N ARG A 198 10.64 -16.03 -14.00
CA ARG A 198 10.81 -14.60 -13.71
C ARG A 198 11.55 -13.94 -14.86
N ALA A 199 11.17 -12.70 -15.17
CA ALA A 199 11.95 -11.87 -16.07
C ALA A 199 13.26 -11.47 -15.38
N PRO A 200 14.43 -11.60 -16.05
CA PRO A 200 15.73 -11.26 -15.46
C PRO A 200 15.72 -9.87 -14.83
N ILE A 201 16.18 -9.77 -13.58
CA ILE A 201 16.19 -8.49 -12.86
C ILE A 201 17.24 -7.56 -13.45
N LEU A 202 18.45 -8.07 -13.71
CA LEU A 202 19.56 -7.26 -14.24
C LEU A 202 19.18 -6.48 -15.51
N THR A 203 18.56 -7.15 -16.48
CA THR A 203 18.13 -6.50 -17.73
C THR A 203 17.10 -5.40 -17.50
N ARG A 204 16.22 -5.55 -16.50
CA ARG A 204 15.25 -4.50 -16.15
C ARG A 204 15.92 -3.31 -15.46
N LEU A 205 16.90 -3.57 -14.61
CA LEU A 205 17.70 -2.52 -13.96
C LEU A 205 18.48 -1.69 -14.99
N GLU A 206 19.10 -2.35 -15.97
CA GLU A 206 19.85 -1.71 -17.06
C GLU A 206 18.99 -0.84 -17.99
N ASN A 207 17.71 -1.18 -18.13
CA ASN A 207 16.78 -0.49 -19.03
C ASN A 207 15.92 0.57 -18.35
N ARG A 208 16.14 0.80 -17.05
CA ARG A 208 15.42 1.80 -16.27
C ARG A 208 15.94 3.21 -16.56
N MET A 209 15.02 4.18 -16.53
CA MET A 209 15.31 5.61 -16.66
C MET A 209 15.35 6.27 -15.28
N TYR A 210 16.16 7.33 -15.13
CA TYR A 210 16.35 8.01 -13.85
C TYR A 210 15.82 9.45 -13.89
N PRO A 211 15.42 10.01 -12.72
CA PRO A 211 15.32 9.38 -11.40
C PRO A 211 14.31 8.24 -11.33
N SER A 212 14.73 7.12 -10.77
CA SER A 212 13.86 5.97 -10.53
C SER A 212 13.28 6.06 -9.13
N ILE A 213 12.04 6.49 -8.99
CA ILE A 213 11.48 6.75 -7.67
C ILE A 213 10.76 5.54 -7.08
N PHE A 214 10.95 5.38 -5.76
CA PHE A 214 10.33 4.34 -4.98
C PHE A 214 9.34 4.92 -3.97
N GLN A 215 8.03 4.88 -4.23
CA GLN A 215 7.03 5.28 -3.23
C GLN A 215 6.25 4.09 -2.70
N ALA A 216 6.73 3.60 -1.55
CA ALA A 216 6.18 2.47 -0.81
C ALA A 216 4.70 2.66 -0.48
N CYS A 217 3.89 1.65 -0.86
CA CYS A 217 2.60 1.33 -0.27
C CYS A 217 1.57 2.49 -0.22
N GLY A 218 0.64 2.50 -1.17
CA GLY A 218 -0.54 3.38 -1.11
C GLY A 218 -0.69 4.28 -2.34
N PRO A 219 -1.84 4.93 -2.50
CA PRO A 219 -2.14 5.78 -3.65
C PRO A 219 -1.31 7.08 -3.65
N LEU A 220 -1.04 7.61 -4.85
CA LEU A 220 -0.46 8.93 -5.05
C LEU A 220 -1.52 10.01 -4.79
N VAL A 221 -1.41 10.71 -3.67
CA VAL A 221 -2.50 11.59 -3.20
C VAL A 221 -2.62 12.87 -4.02
N ASN A 222 -1.54 13.33 -4.64
CA ASN A 222 -1.50 14.51 -5.50
C ASN A 222 -1.64 14.17 -7.00
N ARG A 223 -2.00 12.92 -7.33
CA ARG A 223 -2.32 12.46 -8.70
C ARG A 223 -3.66 11.69 -8.73
N PRO A 224 -4.77 12.27 -8.21
CA PRO A 224 -6.05 11.58 -8.11
C PRO A 224 -6.70 11.24 -9.47
N GLU A 225 -6.22 11.85 -10.55
CA GLU A 225 -6.64 11.58 -11.93
C GLU A 225 -6.21 10.20 -12.44
N LEU A 226 -5.19 9.59 -11.82
CA LEU A 226 -4.66 8.29 -12.22
C LEU A 226 -5.46 7.15 -11.59
N SER A 227 -5.73 6.09 -12.36
CA SER A 227 -6.29 4.84 -11.82
C SER A 227 -5.30 4.14 -10.87
N PRO A 228 -5.75 3.26 -9.96
CA PRO A 228 -4.84 2.54 -9.05
C PRO A 228 -3.73 1.75 -9.75
N GLY A 229 -4.01 1.22 -10.95
CA GLY A 229 -3.01 0.51 -11.76
C GLY A 229 -2.02 1.44 -12.46
N GLU A 230 -2.42 2.68 -12.76
CA GLU A 230 -1.51 3.72 -13.27
C GLU A 230 -0.62 4.23 -12.14
N GLN A 231 -1.20 4.60 -10.99
CA GLN A 231 -0.42 5.04 -9.82
C GLN A 231 0.64 4.02 -9.40
N LEU A 232 0.34 2.72 -9.49
CA LEU A 232 1.34 1.68 -9.23
C LEU A 232 2.50 1.71 -10.24
N ALA A 233 2.21 1.93 -11.51
CA ALA A 233 3.20 1.91 -12.59
C ALA A 233 4.10 3.16 -12.65
N PHE A 234 3.78 4.23 -11.91
CA PHE A 234 4.66 5.39 -11.72
C PHE A 234 5.94 5.07 -10.94
N HIS A 235 6.01 3.90 -10.29
CA HIS A 235 7.14 3.51 -9.45
C HIS A 235 7.94 2.38 -10.11
N ASP A 236 9.24 2.34 -9.81
CA ASP A 236 10.15 1.28 -10.28
C ASP A 236 10.36 0.16 -9.26
N LEU A 237 9.81 0.31 -8.07
CA LEU A 237 9.80 -0.71 -7.03
C LEU A 237 8.49 -0.63 -6.24
N PHE A 238 7.96 -1.79 -5.85
CA PHE A 238 6.78 -1.88 -5.01
C PHE A 238 6.95 -2.95 -3.93
N PHE A 239 6.71 -2.57 -2.67
CA PHE A 239 6.54 -3.51 -1.57
C PHE A 239 5.06 -3.80 -1.39
N CYS A 240 4.69 -5.08 -1.51
CA CYS A 240 3.33 -5.51 -1.21
C CYS A 240 3.29 -6.10 0.19
N GLY A 241 2.38 -5.60 1.04
CA GLY A 241 1.93 -6.36 2.20
C GLY A 241 1.30 -7.67 1.72
N ILE A 242 1.43 -8.76 2.48
CA ILE A 242 0.89 -10.08 2.09
C ILE A 242 -0.64 -10.16 2.07
N SER A 243 -1.33 -9.04 2.27
CA SER A 243 -2.78 -8.92 2.18
C SER A 243 -3.25 -9.33 0.77
N GLY A 244 -4.01 -10.42 0.68
CA GLY A 244 -4.45 -11.03 -0.58
C GLY A 244 -3.63 -12.24 -1.05
N MET A 245 -2.69 -12.73 -0.23
CA MET A 245 -2.01 -14.01 -0.41
C MET A 245 -2.56 -15.06 0.57
N ASP A 246 -3.29 -16.07 0.10
CA ASP A 246 -3.66 -17.21 0.95
C ASP A 246 -2.56 -18.27 0.91
N TRP A 247 -2.12 -18.71 2.09
CA TRP A 247 -1.02 -19.65 2.25
C TRP A 247 -1.53 -21.08 2.47
N VAL A 248 -1.36 -21.95 1.47
CA VAL A 248 -1.81 -23.36 1.49
C VAL A 248 -0.63 -24.34 1.62
N GLN A 249 -0.51 -24.99 2.77
CA GLN A 249 0.23 -26.23 3.04
C GLN A 249 -0.22 -27.35 2.11
N ALA A 250 0.69 -27.73 1.23
CA ALA A 250 0.60 -28.87 0.35
C ALA A 250 0.86 -30.19 1.12
N PRO A 251 0.43 -31.34 0.58
CA PRO A 251 0.62 -32.67 1.20
C PRO A 251 2.08 -33.08 1.48
N ASN A 252 3.05 -32.32 0.99
CA ASN A 252 4.49 -32.52 1.19
C ASN A 252 5.11 -31.48 2.14
N ASP A 253 4.31 -30.89 3.04
CA ASP A 253 4.73 -29.88 4.03
C ASP A 253 5.20 -28.53 3.45
N ASN A 254 5.01 -28.26 2.15
CA ASN A 254 5.38 -26.99 1.54
C ASN A 254 4.20 -26.01 1.50
N LEU A 255 4.44 -24.72 1.74
CA LEU A 255 3.43 -23.66 1.57
C LEU A 255 3.32 -23.25 0.09
N VAL A 256 2.11 -22.91 -0.37
CA VAL A 256 1.75 -22.42 -1.72
C VAL A 256 0.90 -21.15 -1.59
N VAL A 257 0.97 -20.22 -2.54
CA VAL A 257 0.31 -18.91 -2.49
C VAL A 257 -0.83 -18.80 -3.52
N THR A 258 -2.01 -18.29 -3.14
CA THR A 258 -3.12 -17.90 -4.08
C THR A 258 -3.04 -16.40 -4.42
N LEU A 259 -3.23 -16.02 -5.70
CA LEU A 259 -2.80 -14.69 -6.20
C LEU A 259 -3.68 -14.04 -7.28
N THR A 260 -4.95 -14.41 -7.48
CA THR A 260 -5.70 -13.97 -8.69
C THR A 260 -5.77 -12.45 -8.87
N GLU A 261 -6.11 -11.69 -7.83
CA GLU A 261 -6.22 -10.23 -7.91
C GLU A 261 -4.83 -9.56 -7.99
N THR A 262 -3.92 -9.98 -7.11
CA THR A 262 -2.52 -9.53 -7.07
C THR A 262 -1.83 -9.72 -8.42
N ARG A 263 -2.06 -10.87 -9.07
CA ARG A 263 -1.58 -11.18 -10.41
C ARG A 263 -2.11 -10.19 -11.44
N MET A 264 -3.42 -9.96 -11.49
CA MET A 264 -4.00 -9.01 -12.44
C MET A 264 -3.46 -7.59 -12.24
N ARG A 265 -3.29 -7.18 -10.98
CA ARG A 265 -2.74 -5.87 -10.63
C ARG A 265 -1.30 -5.72 -11.12
N PHE A 266 -0.45 -6.72 -10.86
CA PHE A 266 0.97 -6.68 -11.22
C PHE A 266 1.25 -6.89 -12.70
N GLU A 267 0.47 -7.70 -13.40
CA GLU A 267 0.53 -7.81 -14.87
C GLU A 267 0.19 -6.48 -15.53
N LYS A 268 -0.86 -5.80 -15.05
CA LYS A 268 -1.22 -4.46 -15.55
C LYS A 268 -0.17 -3.40 -15.22
N ALA A 269 0.50 -3.51 -14.07
CA ALA A 269 1.61 -2.62 -13.72
C ALA A 269 2.82 -2.87 -14.63
N ARG A 270 3.23 -4.13 -14.80
CA ARG A 270 4.35 -4.52 -15.68
C ARG A 270 4.12 -4.20 -17.15
N ALA A 271 2.87 -4.25 -17.62
CA ALA A 271 2.54 -3.82 -18.98
C ALA A 271 2.77 -2.31 -19.21
N ARG A 272 2.73 -1.50 -18.14
CA ARG A 272 2.97 -0.05 -18.21
C ARG A 272 4.41 0.33 -17.86
N ASN A 273 4.97 -0.31 -16.84
CA ASN A 273 6.37 -0.20 -16.46
C ASN A 273 7.00 -1.59 -16.49
N PRO A 274 7.64 -2.00 -17.62
CA PRO A 274 8.25 -3.33 -17.73
C PRO A 274 9.45 -3.52 -16.79
N ASN A 275 10.01 -2.44 -16.25
CA ASN A 275 11.18 -2.47 -15.37
C ASN A 275 10.82 -2.49 -13.88
N ILE A 276 9.53 -2.38 -13.51
CA ILE A 276 9.11 -2.37 -12.11
C ILE A 276 9.53 -3.65 -11.38
N LEU A 277 10.13 -3.48 -10.20
CA LEU A 277 10.44 -4.54 -9.26
C LEU A 277 9.29 -4.76 -8.28
N LEU A 278 8.93 -6.01 -8.03
CA LEU A 278 7.82 -6.38 -7.16
C LEU A 278 8.32 -7.27 -6.03
N LEU A 279 8.27 -6.78 -4.79
CA LEU A 279 8.75 -7.50 -3.61
C LEU A 279 7.60 -7.82 -2.66
N ALA A 280 7.56 -9.05 -2.18
CA ALA A 280 6.61 -9.49 -1.16
C ALA A 280 7.18 -9.20 0.24
N SER A 281 6.41 -8.51 1.09
CA SER A 281 6.82 -8.30 2.48
C SER A 281 6.74 -9.61 3.26
N ILE A 282 7.71 -9.87 4.14
CA ILE A 282 7.60 -10.88 5.19
C ILE A 282 7.76 -10.14 6.52
N GLU A 283 6.67 -10.10 7.29
CA GLU A 283 6.56 -9.31 8.52
C GLU A 283 7.11 -10.10 9.73
N PHE A 284 8.00 -9.48 10.52
CA PHE A 284 8.68 -10.12 11.67
C PHE A 284 8.01 -9.84 13.04
N TYR A 285 6.80 -9.27 13.07
CA TYR A 285 6.06 -8.91 14.28
C TYR A 285 4.64 -9.48 14.27
N GLY A 286 3.95 -9.39 15.42
CA GLY A 286 2.52 -9.73 15.52
C GLY A 286 2.23 -11.10 16.15
N ALA A 287 3.17 -11.65 16.93
CA ALA A 287 2.80 -12.70 17.87
C ALA A 287 1.84 -12.08 18.91
N SER A 288 0.73 -12.75 19.21
CA SER A 288 -0.07 -12.32 20.37
C SER A 288 0.79 -12.52 21.63
N PRO A 289 0.65 -11.67 22.67
CA PRO A 289 1.40 -11.85 23.92
C PRO A 289 1.22 -13.23 24.56
N GLU A 290 0.09 -13.87 24.29
CA GLU A 290 -0.26 -15.23 24.75
C GLU A 290 0.37 -16.34 23.89
N SER A 291 0.95 -16.00 22.73
CA SER A 291 1.55 -16.96 21.81
C SER A 291 2.76 -17.69 22.43
N PRO A 292 2.90 -19.00 22.18
CA PRO A 292 4.12 -19.73 22.54
C PRO A 292 5.34 -19.26 21.75
N TYR A 293 5.12 -18.52 20.66
CA TYR A 293 6.17 -17.98 19.80
C TYR A 293 6.52 -16.52 20.13
N ALA A 294 5.91 -15.94 21.17
CA ALA A 294 6.27 -14.61 21.63
C ALA A 294 7.65 -14.62 22.29
N LEU A 295 8.49 -13.65 21.94
CA LEU A 295 9.80 -13.45 22.55
C LEU A 295 9.62 -13.05 24.02
N ARG A 296 10.37 -13.71 24.90
CA ARG A 296 10.32 -13.51 26.35
C ARG A 296 11.70 -13.14 26.90
N ASP A 297 11.71 -12.30 27.93
CA ASP A 297 12.90 -11.99 28.71
C ASP A 297 13.31 -13.16 29.62
N GLU A 298 14.43 -13.03 30.33
CA GLU A 298 14.95 -14.06 31.25
C GLU A 298 13.98 -14.38 32.41
N SER A 299 13.07 -13.46 32.72
CA SER A 299 12.03 -13.63 33.75
C SER A 299 10.74 -14.24 33.20
N GLY A 300 10.67 -14.55 31.90
CA GLY A 300 9.51 -15.12 31.21
C GLY A 300 8.46 -14.09 30.76
N ASN A 301 8.72 -12.80 30.93
CA ASN A 301 7.81 -11.74 30.50
C ASN A 301 7.91 -11.53 29.01
N VAL A 302 6.77 -11.30 28.37
CA VAL A 302 6.70 -11.01 26.93
C VAL A 302 7.33 -9.66 26.64
N ILE A 303 8.17 -9.60 25.62
CA ILE A 303 8.71 -8.34 25.12
C ILE A 303 7.71 -7.76 24.11
N ILE A 304 7.05 -6.69 24.53
CA ILE A 304 5.97 -6.02 23.79
C ILE A 304 6.56 -4.95 22.87
N ASP A 305 6.05 -4.89 21.64
CA ASP A 305 6.22 -3.73 20.78
C ASP A 305 5.15 -2.68 21.12
N HIS A 306 5.58 -1.62 21.82
CA HIS A 306 4.70 -0.53 22.24
C HIS A 306 4.12 0.29 21.07
N LYS A 307 4.67 0.20 19.84
CA LYS A 307 4.11 0.90 18.68
C LYS A 307 2.86 0.22 18.13
N TRP A 308 2.75 -1.10 18.27
CA TRP A 308 1.71 -1.91 17.61
C TRP A 308 0.87 -2.77 18.55
N ASN A 309 1.12 -2.69 19.86
CA ASN A 309 0.35 -3.41 20.89
C ASN A 309 0.35 -4.95 20.69
N GLY A 310 1.50 -5.50 20.28
CA GLY A 310 1.73 -6.93 20.06
C GLY A 310 3.10 -7.39 20.60
N ALA A 311 3.44 -8.67 20.46
CA ALA A 311 4.74 -9.22 20.88
C ALA A 311 5.67 -9.48 19.69
N PHE A 312 6.98 -9.36 19.93
CA PHE A 312 8.00 -9.82 18.97
C PHE A 312 7.98 -11.35 18.85
N ALA A 313 8.27 -11.88 17.67
CA ALA A 313 8.42 -13.33 17.48
C ALA A 313 9.79 -13.83 17.97
N ASP A 314 9.82 -15.02 18.58
CA ASP A 314 11.05 -15.69 18.96
C ASP A 314 11.64 -16.50 17.79
N PHE A 315 12.58 -15.90 17.07
CA PHE A 315 13.25 -16.51 15.93
C PHE A 315 14.15 -17.70 16.30
N ARG A 316 14.42 -17.94 17.58
CA ARG A 316 15.16 -19.15 18.00
C ARG A 316 14.29 -20.39 17.87
N HIS A 317 12.96 -20.24 17.80
CA HIS A 317 12.04 -21.35 17.70
C HIS A 317 12.11 -22.00 16.29
N PRO A 318 12.38 -23.32 16.18
CA PRO A 318 12.52 -24.00 14.89
C PRO A 318 11.29 -23.88 13.98
N ASP A 319 10.08 -23.93 14.54
CA ASP A 319 8.85 -23.76 13.76
C ASP A 319 8.73 -22.38 13.12
N ILE A 320 9.17 -21.32 13.82
CA ILE A 320 9.19 -19.96 13.27
C ILE A 320 10.20 -19.92 12.13
N GLN A 321 11.43 -20.40 12.34
CA GLN A 321 12.45 -20.47 11.28
C GLN A 321 11.90 -21.22 10.04
N LYS A 322 11.35 -22.42 10.23
CA LYS A 322 10.79 -23.26 9.17
C LYS A 322 9.72 -22.51 8.37
N ARG A 323 8.78 -21.84 9.04
CA ARG A 323 7.68 -21.13 8.37
C ARG A 323 8.16 -19.97 7.51
N PHE A 324 9.06 -19.14 8.03
CA PHE A 324 9.62 -18.00 7.29
C PHE A 324 10.41 -18.45 6.06
N ILE A 325 11.24 -19.50 6.23
CA ILE A 325 11.99 -20.10 5.12
C ILE A 325 11.03 -20.62 4.04
N GLN A 326 9.99 -21.36 4.44
CA GLN A 326 8.99 -21.90 3.53
C GLN A 326 8.20 -20.81 2.79
N GLN A 327 7.85 -19.71 3.46
CA GLN A 327 7.17 -18.58 2.82
C GLN A 327 8.05 -17.94 1.74
N ALA A 328 9.32 -17.67 2.04
CA ALA A 328 10.26 -17.11 1.08
C ALA A 328 10.46 -18.02 -0.14
N HIS A 329 10.65 -19.32 0.09
CA HIS A 329 10.81 -20.31 -0.99
C HIS A 329 9.55 -20.46 -1.84
N ALA A 330 8.36 -20.35 -1.23
CA ALA A 330 7.10 -20.39 -1.96
C ALA A 330 6.89 -19.15 -2.84
N ILE A 331 7.26 -17.96 -2.35
CA ILE A 331 7.25 -16.71 -3.13
C ILE A 331 8.20 -16.83 -4.33
N ALA A 332 9.42 -17.34 -4.10
CA ALA A 332 10.37 -17.60 -5.17
C ALA A 332 9.81 -18.59 -6.19
N LYS A 333 9.26 -19.72 -5.76
CA LYS A 333 8.67 -20.72 -6.68
C LYS A 333 7.45 -20.20 -7.46
N CYS A 334 6.71 -19.22 -6.94
CA CYS A 334 5.62 -18.62 -7.70
C CYS A 334 6.16 -17.84 -8.92
N GLY A 335 7.22 -17.04 -8.76
CA GLY A 335 7.78 -16.26 -9.87
C GLY A 335 6.93 -15.07 -10.32
N LEU A 336 5.92 -14.68 -9.54
CA LEU A 336 5.21 -13.40 -9.72
C LEU A 336 6.01 -12.22 -9.13
N PHE A 337 6.72 -12.46 -8.04
CA PHE A 337 7.54 -11.49 -7.33
C PHE A 337 9.01 -11.65 -7.70
N ASP A 338 9.74 -10.55 -7.69
CA ASP A 338 11.18 -10.48 -7.94
C ASP A 338 12.01 -10.81 -6.69
N GLY A 339 11.35 -10.88 -5.54
CA GLY A 339 12.02 -11.11 -4.26
C GLY A 339 11.12 -10.88 -3.06
N ILE A 340 11.76 -10.80 -1.90
CA ILE A 340 11.14 -10.50 -0.62
C ILE A 340 11.77 -9.27 0.03
N ALA A 341 10.96 -8.58 0.84
CA ALA A 341 11.40 -7.55 1.77
C ALA A 341 11.09 -8.01 3.19
N ILE A 342 12.10 -8.11 4.04
CA ILE A 342 11.95 -8.53 5.42
C ILE A 342 11.85 -7.29 6.30
N ASP A 343 10.64 -7.02 6.79
CA ASP A 343 10.38 -5.86 7.64
C ASP A 343 10.81 -6.11 9.11
N HIS A 344 11.09 -5.04 9.85
CA HIS A 344 11.61 -5.03 11.23
C HIS A 344 12.89 -5.85 11.46
N TRP A 345 13.74 -6.05 10.46
CA TRP A 345 14.96 -6.86 10.58
C TRP A 345 15.98 -6.24 11.57
N GLY A 346 16.21 -4.93 11.43
CA GLY A 346 17.22 -4.17 12.16
C GLY A 346 16.72 -3.20 13.25
N LYS A 347 15.42 -3.14 13.58
CA LYS A 347 14.91 -2.16 14.55
C LYS A 347 15.49 -2.36 15.96
N ALA A 348 16.27 -1.36 16.39
CA ALA A 348 16.54 -1.08 17.79
C ALA A 348 15.20 -0.83 18.51
N GLY A 349 14.89 -1.67 19.50
CA GLY A 349 13.56 -1.75 20.12
C GLY A 349 13.31 -3.10 20.80
N LEU A 350 14.07 -4.12 20.42
CA LEU A 350 14.47 -5.21 21.31
C LEU A 350 15.54 -4.69 22.27
N GLY A 351 15.17 -3.79 23.19
CA GLY A 351 16.08 -3.19 24.16
C GLY A 351 17.05 -4.23 24.71
N ASP A 352 18.35 -4.06 24.46
CA ASP A 352 19.42 -4.89 25.01
C ASP A 352 19.28 -6.42 24.89
N ILE A 353 18.50 -6.97 23.95
CA ILE A 353 18.55 -8.42 23.69
C ILE A 353 19.56 -8.70 22.58
N THR A 354 20.82 -8.51 22.98
CA THR A 354 22.05 -8.98 22.35
C THR A 354 22.27 -10.48 22.58
N LEU A 355 21.22 -11.31 22.47
CA LEU A 355 21.43 -12.75 22.52
C LEU A 355 22.09 -13.18 21.19
N GLU A 356 23.37 -13.53 21.25
CA GLU A 356 24.15 -14.12 20.15
C GLU A 356 23.35 -15.22 19.42
N GLU A 357 22.53 -15.97 20.15
CA GLU A 357 21.64 -17.00 19.63
C GLU A 357 20.55 -16.48 18.68
N THR A 358 19.99 -15.29 18.93
CA THR A 358 18.97 -14.67 18.07
C THR A 358 19.60 -14.17 16.77
N VAL A 359 20.80 -13.59 16.85
CA VAL A 359 21.59 -13.20 15.67
C VAL A 359 21.92 -14.45 14.85
N ALA A 360 22.45 -15.49 15.50
CA ALA A 360 22.77 -16.75 14.83
C ALA A 360 21.52 -17.45 14.25
N ALA A 361 20.36 -17.30 14.88
CA ALA A 361 19.10 -17.82 14.33
C ALA A 361 18.69 -17.06 13.06
N LYS A 362 18.78 -15.72 13.06
CA LYS A 362 18.56 -14.88 11.88
C LYS A 362 19.56 -15.19 10.76
N ASP A 363 20.84 -15.40 11.09
CA ASP A 363 21.89 -15.83 10.14
C ASP A 363 21.50 -17.15 9.46
N ARG A 364 21.15 -18.17 10.25
CA ARG A 364 20.72 -19.47 9.71
C ARG A 364 19.47 -19.35 8.85
N MET A 365 18.52 -18.50 9.23
CA MET A 365 17.30 -18.28 8.45
C MET A 365 17.61 -17.63 7.11
N ILE A 366 18.39 -16.55 7.08
CA ILE A 366 18.68 -15.83 5.83
C ILE A 366 19.52 -16.68 4.89
N GLN A 367 20.46 -17.45 5.44
CA GLN A 367 21.24 -18.44 4.69
C GLN A 367 20.32 -19.52 4.10
N ALA A 368 19.46 -20.14 4.91
CA ALA A 368 18.54 -21.16 4.43
C ALA A 368 17.52 -20.64 3.41
N ILE A 369 17.10 -19.38 3.52
CA ILE A 369 16.30 -18.72 2.48
C ILE A 369 17.11 -18.65 1.19
N ARG A 370 18.32 -18.08 1.24
CA ARG A 370 19.19 -17.92 0.06
C ARG A 370 19.53 -19.26 -0.61
N ASP A 371 19.84 -20.28 0.17
CA ASP A 371 20.20 -21.62 -0.34
C ASP A 371 19.05 -22.30 -1.12
N GLY A 372 17.79 -21.87 -0.90
CA GLY A 372 16.61 -22.44 -1.56
C GLY A 372 15.99 -21.56 -2.65
N VAL A 373 16.66 -20.49 -3.06
CA VAL A 373 16.24 -19.60 -4.16
C VAL A 373 17.38 -19.43 -5.17
N ASP A 374 17.06 -19.05 -6.41
CA ASP A 374 18.09 -18.73 -7.40
C ASP A 374 18.75 -17.36 -7.16
N ASP A 375 19.83 -17.13 -7.90
CA ASP A 375 20.67 -15.92 -7.78
C ASP A 375 19.93 -14.63 -8.18
N ASP A 376 18.89 -14.74 -9.01
CA ASP A 376 18.07 -13.62 -9.51
C ASP A 376 16.89 -13.32 -8.56
N PHE A 377 16.81 -13.94 -7.37
CA PHE A 377 15.80 -13.61 -6.36
C PHE A 377 16.30 -12.56 -5.38
N LEU A 378 15.61 -11.43 -5.27
CA LEU A 378 16.02 -10.35 -4.36
C LEU A 378 15.65 -10.66 -2.91
N ILE A 379 16.57 -10.39 -1.99
CA ILE A 379 16.29 -10.40 -0.56
C ILE A 379 16.68 -9.04 0.01
N LEU A 380 15.70 -8.25 0.40
CA LEU A 380 15.89 -6.97 1.06
C LEU A 380 15.52 -7.08 2.54
N VAL A 381 16.21 -6.32 3.39
CA VAL A 381 15.89 -6.26 4.82
C VAL A 381 15.75 -4.81 5.29
N THR A 382 14.94 -4.55 6.30
CA THR A 382 14.86 -3.19 6.86
C THR A 382 16.00 -2.88 7.82
N THR A 383 16.49 -1.65 7.76
CA THR A 383 17.56 -1.14 8.64
C THR A 383 17.27 0.29 9.10
N THR A 384 17.87 0.73 10.20
CA THR A 384 17.69 2.07 10.76
C THR A 384 19.01 2.84 10.74
N ASN A 385 19.22 3.72 9.74
CA ASN A 385 20.31 4.71 9.52
C ASN A 385 21.71 4.49 10.14
N ASN A 386 22.05 3.27 10.51
CA ASN A 386 23.25 2.77 11.19
C ASN A 386 23.57 1.39 10.59
N ILE A 387 24.82 0.98 10.70
CA ILE A 387 25.29 -0.30 10.19
C ILE A 387 24.86 -1.44 11.13
N ILE A 388 23.91 -2.27 10.68
CA ILE A 388 23.84 -3.73 10.92
C ILE A 388 23.26 -4.33 9.62
N PRO A 389 24.01 -5.21 8.93
CA PRO A 389 24.27 -6.56 9.38
C PRO A 389 25.72 -6.81 9.81
N THR A 390 25.92 -7.75 10.72
CA THR A 390 27.23 -8.43 10.85
C THR A 390 27.66 -8.90 9.46
N ARG A 391 28.97 -8.98 9.19
CA ARG A 391 29.54 -9.44 7.91
C ARG A 391 28.88 -10.74 7.37
N HIS A 392 28.26 -11.51 8.25
CA HIS A 392 27.54 -12.74 7.99
C HIS A 392 26.27 -12.61 7.13
N HIS A 393 25.45 -11.54 7.22
CA HIS A 393 24.25 -11.48 6.35
C HIS A 393 24.51 -10.94 4.94
N ALA A 394 25.62 -10.21 4.76
CA ALA A 394 25.86 -9.41 3.55
C ALA A 394 25.88 -10.25 2.26
N GLU A 395 26.40 -11.48 2.34
CA GLU A 395 26.47 -12.42 1.20
C GLU A 395 25.10 -12.97 0.77
N TYR A 396 24.08 -12.88 1.63
CA TYR A 396 22.75 -13.45 1.39
C TYR A 396 21.71 -12.44 0.94
N ILE A 397 21.95 -11.13 1.13
CA ILE A 397 20.98 -10.06 0.89
C ILE A 397 21.44 -9.12 -0.22
N ASN A 398 20.47 -8.59 -0.96
CA ASN A 398 20.67 -7.69 -2.09
C ASN A 398 20.54 -6.21 -1.69
N GLY A 399 19.94 -5.90 -0.55
CA GLY A 399 19.72 -4.49 -0.26
C GLY A 399 18.96 -4.21 1.02
N PHE A 400 18.75 -2.93 1.25
CA PHE A 400 18.03 -2.44 2.41
C PHE A 400 16.81 -1.61 2.06
N PHE A 401 15.81 -1.64 2.94
CA PHE A 401 14.92 -0.49 3.11
C PHE A 401 15.34 0.26 4.38
N MET A 402 16.05 1.37 4.18
CA MET A 402 16.67 2.15 5.23
C MET A 402 15.70 3.19 5.77
N GLU A 403 15.14 2.92 6.94
CA GLU A 403 14.34 3.87 7.70
C GLU A 403 15.25 4.89 8.40
N THR A 404 15.10 6.17 8.08
CA THR A 404 15.98 7.21 8.64
C THR A 404 15.37 7.98 9.81
N THR A 405 14.56 7.32 10.64
CA THR A 405 13.81 7.90 11.76
C THR A 405 14.71 8.40 12.89
N GLU A 406 14.52 9.63 13.42
CA GLU A 406 14.74 10.05 14.84
C GLU A 406 14.98 11.56 15.13
N ASN A 407 14.64 12.53 14.28
CA ASN A 407 14.45 13.90 14.80
C ASN A 407 13.46 14.70 13.95
N TYR A 408 12.18 14.64 14.34
CA TYR A 408 11.06 15.03 13.49
C TYR A 408 10.75 16.54 13.48
N GLU A 409 11.45 17.34 14.28
CA GLU A 409 11.17 18.77 14.44
C GLU A 409 12.18 19.67 13.69
N GLY A 410 13.40 19.17 13.45
CA GLY A 410 14.51 19.96 12.88
C GLY A 410 14.98 19.57 11.48
N GLY A 411 14.52 18.45 10.93
CA GLY A 411 15.13 17.84 9.74
C GLY A 411 16.38 17.03 10.07
N TYR A 412 17.34 16.95 9.16
CA TYR A 412 18.56 16.15 9.30
C TYR A 412 19.79 17.03 9.63
N THR A 413 20.75 16.46 10.36
CA THR A 413 22.04 17.13 10.63
C THR A 413 23.12 16.60 9.70
N HIS A 414 24.17 17.39 9.42
CA HIS A 414 25.32 16.95 8.60
C HIS A 414 25.91 15.62 9.07
N ALA A 415 26.14 15.47 10.37
CA ALA A 415 26.67 14.24 10.95
C ALA A 415 25.74 13.04 10.77
N ARG A 416 24.42 13.26 10.71
CA ARG A 416 23.44 12.21 10.45
C ARG A 416 23.45 11.80 8.99
N LEU A 417 23.48 12.77 8.06
CA LEU A 417 23.58 12.51 6.63
C LEU A 417 24.85 11.71 6.30
N ALA A 418 26.00 12.11 6.86
CA ALA A 418 27.25 11.37 6.71
C ALA A 418 27.15 9.91 7.19
N ARG A 419 26.40 9.60 8.26
CA ARG A 419 26.18 8.20 8.70
C ARG A 419 25.32 7.40 7.73
N ILE A 420 24.29 8.03 7.17
CA ILE A 420 23.41 7.41 6.18
C ILE A 420 24.22 7.08 4.92
N GLU A 421 25.01 8.03 4.43
CA GLU A 421 25.89 7.85 3.28
C GLU A 421 26.89 6.72 3.50
N ASN A 422 27.59 6.70 4.64
CA ASN A 422 28.51 5.63 4.96
C ASN A 422 27.83 4.25 4.99
N THR A 423 26.58 4.20 5.46
CA THR A 423 25.79 2.95 5.47
C THR A 423 25.42 2.54 4.03
N LEU A 424 25.07 3.51 3.18
CA LEU A 424 24.73 3.28 1.79
C LEU A 424 25.94 2.81 0.97
N SER A 425 27.09 3.50 1.08
CA SER A 425 28.33 3.09 0.41
C SER A 425 28.79 1.70 0.87
N TRP A 426 28.70 1.42 2.18
CA TRP A 426 29.01 0.09 2.69
C TRP A 426 28.08 -0.98 2.06
N ALA A 427 26.80 -0.67 1.87
CA ALA A 427 25.86 -1.59 1.26
C ALA A 427 26.19 -1.89 -0.21
N GLU A 428 26.50 -0.86 -0.99
CA GLU A 428 26.94 -1.00 -2.39
C GLU A 428 28.23 -1.85 -2.50
N GLU A 429 29.16 -1.73 -1.55
CA GLU A 429 30.43 -2.46 -1.58
C GLU A 429 30.34 -3.91 -1.09
N ASN A 430 29.41 -4.21 -0.17
CA ASN A 430 29.43 -5.48 0.58
C ASN A 430 28.24 -6.39 0.32
N LEU A 431 27.13 -5.86 -0.22
CA LEU A 431 25.95 -6.68 -0.50
C LEU A 431 26.04 -7.39 -1.84
N ARG A 432 25.18 -8.40 -1.98
CA ARG A 432 25.08 -9.21 -3.18
C ARG A 432 24.47 -8.41 -4.35
N GLU A 433 25.06 -8.59 -5.53
CA GLU A 433 24.53 -8.10 -6.80
C GLU A 433 23.19 -8.76 -7.19
N PRO A 434 22.25 -8.03 -7.81
CA PRO A 434 22.25 -6.57 -7.92
C PRO A 434 21.90 -5.91 -6.58
N GLN A 435 22.55 -4.79 -6.24
CA GLN A 435 22.23 -4.05 -5.02
C GLN A 435 20.97 -3.19 -5.18
N ILE A 436 20.02 -3.33 -4.25
CA ILE A 436 18.76 -2.57 -4.24
C ILE A 436 18.61 -1.83 -2.91
N ASN A 437 19.25 -0.68 -2.80
CA ASN A 437 19.25 0.11 -1.57
C ASN A 437 18.19 1.22 -1.61
N CYS A 438 17.12 1.00 -0.87
CA CYS A 438 15.98 1.90 -0.77
C CYS A 438 16.16 2.85 0.42
N LEU A 439 16.09 4.15 0.17
CA LEU A 439 16.33 5.16 1.17
C LEU A 439 15.03 5.88 1.57
N ALA A 440 14.58 5.66 2.79
CA ALA A 440 13.34 6.26 3.31
C ALA A 440 13.62 7.54 4.12
N GLY A 441 13.32 8.67 3.49
CA GLY A 441 13.42 10.02 4.02
C GLY A 441 12.09 10.53 4.57
N ARG A 442 12.18 11.48 5.48
CA ARG A 442 11.01 12.11 6.10
C ARG A 442 11.12 13.62 6.10
N GLY A 443 10.03 14.28 5.74
CA GLY A 443 9.88 15.71 5.93
C GLY A 443 9.73 16.11 7.41
N VAL A 444 9.80 17.41 7.65
CA VAL A 444 9.57 18.05 8.94
C VAL A 444 8.10 17.90 9.32
N ARG A 445 7.85 17.36 10.52
CA ARG A 445 6.53 16.88 10.94
C ARG A 445 5.45 17.95 10.99
N ASN A 446 5.81 19.23 11.17
CA ASN A 446 4.87 20.33 11.35
C ASN A 446 4.74 21.23 10.10
N GLU A 447 5.23 20.78 8.94
CA GLU A 447 5.16 21.51 7.67
C GLU A 447 4.53 20.63 6.59
N LEU A 448 3.83 21.22 5.61
CA LEU A 448 3.28 20.47 4.46
C LEU A 448 4.39 19.78 3.66
N LEU A 449 4.07 18.67 2.98
CA LEU A 449 5.04 17.91 2.18
C LEU A 449 5.66 18.73 1.04
N ASP A 450 4.94 19.73 0.52
CA ASP A 450 5.35 20.67 -0.51
C ASP A 450 5.88 22.00 0.06
N SER A 451 6.13 22.09 1.38
CA SER A 451 6.78 23.28 1.95
C SER A 451 8.19 23.46 1.35
N PRO A 452 8.70 24.70 1.21
CA PRO A 452 10.04 24.93 0.66
C PRO A 452 11.14 24.11 1.35
N ARG A 453 11.03 23.92 2.67
CA ARG A 453 11.99 23.12 3.45
C ARG A 453 11.83 21.62 3.21
N ASN A 454 10.61 21.11 3.07
CA ASN A 454 10.40 19.70 2.75
C ASN A 454 10.76 19.37 1.30
N LEU A 455 10.56 20.30 0.37
CA LEU A 455 11.08 20.20 -1.00
C LEU A 455 12.62 20.17 -1.01
N GLN A 456 13.27 21.03 -0.22
CA GLN A 456 14.73 20.99 -0.03
C GLN A 456 15.21 19.62 0.48
N TRP A 457 14.56 19.08 1.52
CA TRP A 457 14.88 17.75 2.02
C TRP A 457 14.66 16.66 0.99
N MET A 458 13.54 16.70 0.26
CA MET A 458 13.22 15.75 -0.80
C MET A 458 14.28 15.76 -1.90
N ARG A 459 14.74 16.94 -2.34
CA ARG A 459 15.79 17.07 -3.36
C ARG A 459 17.12 16.51 -2.88
N LEU A 460 17.57 16.90 -1.68
CA LEU A 460 18.79 16.34 -1.08
C LEU A 460 18.71 14.82 -1.00
N TRP A 461 17.56 14.30 -0.58
CA TRP A 461 17.39 12.87 -0.38
C TRP A 461 17.40 12.07 -1.68
N THR A 462 16.72 12.62 -2.69
CA THR A 462 16.68 12.08 -4.06
C THR A 462 18.09 12.03 -4.64
N THR A 463 18.81 13.14 -4.61
CA THR A 463 20.15 13.27 -5.19
C THR A 463 21.22 12.52 -4.38
N MET A 464 21.09 12.40 -3.06
CA MET A 464 21.96 11.54 -2.24
C MET A 464 21.81 10.07 -2.65
N SER A 465 20.58 9.60 -2.85
CA SER A 465 20.37 8.23 -3.34
C SER A 465 20.86 8.04 -4.78
N LEU A 466 20.66 9.00 -5.68
CA LEU A 466 21.14 8.92 -7.07
C LEU A 466 22.67 8.91 -7.18
N THR A 467 23.35 9.62 -6.27
CA THR A 467 24.82 9.71 -6.28
C THR A 467 25.48 8.55 -5.56
N HIS A 468 24.85 7.96 -4.53
CA HIS A 468 25.44 6.88 -3.72
C HIS A 468 24.89 5.50 -4.06
N SER A 469 23.82 5.41 -4.82
CA SER A 469 23.14 4.16 -5.20
C SER A 469 22.33 4.42 -6.48
N ASP A 470 21.35 3.58 -6.77
CA ASP A 470 20.55 3.65 -7.99
C ASP A 470 19.13 4.19 -7.74
N GLY A 471 19.03 5.19 -6.86
CA GLY A 471 17.90 6.13 -6.84
C GLY A 471 16.60 5.67 -6.19
N TYR A 472 16.52 4.47 -5.59
CA TYR A 472 15.29 4.01 -4.92
C TYR A 472 14.97 4.84 -3.67
N VAL A 473 14.18 5.90 -3.83
CA VAL A 473 13.88 6.86 -2.77
C VAL A 473 12.42 6.90 -2.41
N LEU A 474 12.15 6.70 -1.11
CA LEU A 474 10.88 7.02 -0.49
C LEU A 474 11.02 8.32 0.29
N PHE A 475 10.19 9.32 0.02
CA PHE A 475 10.09 10.52 0.85
C PHE A 475 8.65 10.68 1.36
N THR A 476 8.47 10.72 2.69
CA THR A 476 7.14 10.74 3.33
C THR A 476 7.07 11.75 4.46
N ARG A 477 5.85 11.98 5.00
CA ARG A 477 5.59 12.78 6.20
C ARG A 477 5.98 14.26 6.10
N GLY A 478 4.96 15.10 5.99
CA GLY A 478 4.96 16.51 6.37
C GLY A 478 3.52 16.84 6.80
N ALA A 479 3.36 17.28 8.04
CA ALA A 479 2.13 17.71 8.72
C ALA A 479 1.18 16.64 9.31
N ASN A 480 1.03 16.74 10.63
CA ASN A 480 -0.14 16.31 11.42
C ASN A 480 -1.29 17.36 11.35
N LEU A 481 -1.43 18.07 10.22
CA LEU A 481 -2.39 19.19 10.07
C LEU A 481 -3.38 18.91 8.93
N LEU A 482 -4.59 19.43 9.12
CA LEU A 482 -5.78 19.29 8.28
C LEU A 482 -5.46 19.32 6.78
N HIS A 483 -5.71 18.21 6.09
CA HIS A 483 -5.74 18.16 4.63
C HIS A 483 -6.96 18.91 4.08
N PRO A 484 -6.93 19.36 2.81
CA PRO A 484 -8.15 19.68 2.08
C PRO A 484 -9.07 18.45 2.08
N PRO A 485 -10.40 18.63 2.23
CA PRO A 485 -11.34 17.52 2.20
C PRO A 485 -11.23 16.78 0.86
N HIS A 486 -11.10 15.46 0.92
CA HIS A 486 -11.14 14.58 -0.25
C HIS A 486 -12.32 13.60 -0.14
N PRO A 487 -12.87 13.14 -1.28
CA PRO A 487 -14.09 12.33 -1.28
C PRO A 487 -13.88 10.85 -0.88
N TRP A 488 -12.63 10.40 -0.76
CA TRP A 488 -12.30 8.98 -0.51
C TRP A 488 -12.35 8.61 0.97
N GLU A 489 -12.99 7.50 1.32
CA GLU A 489 -12.98 6.92 2.66
C GLU A 489 -11.81 5.93 2.79
N PHE A 490 -10.76 6.29 3.54
CA PHE A 490 -9.63 5.38 3.79
C PHE A 490 -9.94 4.40 4.93
N VAL A 491 -10.66 4.86 5.94
CA VAL A 491 -11.26 4.08 7.03
C VAL A 491 -12.68 4.62 7.30
N PRO A 492 -13.63 3.80 7.80
CA PRO A 492 -14.98 4.27 8.10
C PRO A 492 -14.94 5.49 9.04
N GLY A 493 -15.62 6.57 8.66
CA GLY A 493 -15.65 7.83 9.42
C GLY A 493 -14.47 8.77 9.16
N HIS A 494 -13.58 8.44 8.22
CA HIS A 494 -12.48 9.30 7.78
C HIS A 494 -12.96 10.56 7.06
N ALA A 495 -13.94 10.40 6.16
CA ALA A 495 -14.59 11.52 5.48
C ALA A 495 -15.38 12.40 6.48
N ASP A 496 -16.01 11.77 7.48
CA ASP A 496 -16.69 12.48 8.56
C ASP A 496 -15.71 13.27 9.45
N ALA A 497 -14.51 12.74 9.69
CA ALA A 497 -13.46 13.45 10.42
C ALA A 497 -12.98 14.71 9.67
N HIS A 498 -12.91 14.67 8.32
CA HIS A 498 -12.70 15.87 7.50
C HIS A 498 -13.87 16.85 7.58
N ALA A 499 -15.12 16.36 7.47
CA ALA A 499 -16.32 17.19 7.53
C ALA A 499 -16.51 17.86 8.91
N GLN A 500 -16.03 17.22 9.98
CA GLN A 500 -16.08 17.72 11.35
C GLN A 500 -14.85 18.56 11.74
N GLY A 501 -13.88 18.73 10.84
CA GLY A 501 -12.65 19.47 11.10
C GLY A 501 -11.77 18.84 12.19
N VAL A 502 -11.89 17.53 12.40
CA VAL A 502 -11.10 16.78 13.39
C VAL A 502 -9.70 16.57 12.82
N PRO A 503 -8.64 17.13 13.42
CA PRO A 503 -7.28 16.88 12.98
C PRO A 503 -6.94 15.40 13.20
N HIS A 504 -6.62 14.68 12.13
CA HIS A 504 -6.19 13.28 12.20
C HIS A 504 -5.03 13.04 11.23
N SER A 505 -4.15 12.10 11.59
CA SER A 505 -2.95 11.78 10.82
C SER A 505 -3.31 10.81 9.70
N HIS A 506 -2.91 11.11 8.48
CA HIS A 506 -2.82 10.11 7.43
C HIS A 506 -1.45 9.45 7.52
N GLN A 507 -1.42 8.17 7.88
CA GLN A 507 -0.18 7.40 7.78
C GLN A 507 0.03 7.02 6.30
N ASN A 508 1.26 7.21 5.80
CA ASN A 508 1.73 6.71 4.50
C ASN A 508 1.06 7.32 3.25
N GLN A 509 0.85 8.64 3.23
CA GLN A 509 0.51 9.32 1.96
C GLN A 509 1.75 9.50 1.08
N ASN A 510 1.59 9.15 -0.19
CA ASN A 510 2.62 9.21 -1.22
C ASN A 510 2.35 10.42 -2.14
N TYR A 511 3.33 11.31 -2.24
CA TYR A 511 3.35 12.45 -3.16
C TYR A 511 4.35 12.22 -4.29
N TRP A 512 3.93 12.43 -5.53
CA TRP A 512 4.85 12.57 -6.66
C TRP A 512 5.36 14.01 -6.75
N TYR A 513 6.67 14.24 -6.80
CA TYR A 513 7.23 15.59 -6.90
C TYR A 513 7.67 15.88 -8.33
N ASP A 514 7.39 17.07 -8.85
CA ASP A 514 7.84 17.51 -10.19
C ASP A 514 9.37 17.40 -10.36
N PHE A 515 10.13 17.47 -9.26
CA PHE A 515 11.57 17.22 -9.26
C PHE A 515 11.98 15.86 -9.83
N TRP A 516 11.08 14.87 -9.72
CA TRP A 516 11.27 13.51 -10.19
C TRP A 516 10.95 13.32 -11.67
N ASP A 517 10.32 14.31 -12.32
CA ASP A 517 10.02 14.28 -13.75
C ASP A 517 11.24 14.66 -14.63
N ALA A 518 12.37 15.01 -14.01
CA ALA A 518 13.60 15.35 -14.72
C ALA A 518 14.18 14.10 -15.43
N ASP A 519 14.28 14.08 -16.76
CA ASP A 519 14.87 12.94 -17.46
C ASP A 519 16.41 12.96 -17.40
N LEU A 520 16.99 12.29 -16.40
CA LEU A 520 18.44 12.10 -16.30
C LEU A 520 18.96 11.04 -17.30
N GLY A 521 18.09 10.19 -17.84
CA GLY A 521 18.48 9.05 -18.64
C GLY A 521 19.15 7.95 -17.80
N ARG A 522 20.34 7.48 -18.20
CA ARG A 522 21.03 6.33 -17.56
C ARG A 522 22.36 6.73 -16.93
N PRO A 523 22.81 6.10 -15.83
CA PRO A 523 24.11 6.41 -15.22
C PRO A 523 25.25 6.11 -16.20
N ILE A 524 26.23 7.01 -16.28
CA ILE A 524 27.44 6.82 -17.09
C ILE A 524 28.55 6.24 -16.21
N GLY A 525 29.24 5.21 -16.70
CA GLY A 525 30.46 4.72 -16.07
C GLY A 525 30.24 3.77 -14.90
N GLY A 526 29.11 3.06 -14.81
CA GLY A 526 28.92 1.93 -13.88
C GLY A 526 28.97 2.28 -12.39
N ASP A 527 29.05 1.27 -11.53
CA ASP A 527 28.97 1.42 -10.07
C ASP A 527 30.16 2.16 -9.45
N GLN A 528 31.32 2.16 -10.11
CA GLN A 528 32.49 2.93 -9.66
C GLN A 528 32.25 4.44 -9.61
N THR A 529 31.18 4.94 -10.25
CA THR A 529 30.79 6.36 -10.20
C THR A 529 29.89 6.70 -9.01
N LYS A 530 29.48 5.71 -8.21
CA LYS A 530 28.76 5.94 -6.96
C LYS A 530 29.68 6.60 -5.93
N ALA A 531 29.11 7.45 -5.08
CA ALA A 531 29.76 8.19 -3.99
C ALA A 531 30.97 9.06 -4.41
N GLN A 532 30.99 9.55 -5.65
CA GLN A 532 32.08 10.41 -6.14
C GLN A 532 31.96 11.85 -5.60
N LEU A 533 33.06 12.33 -5.01
CA LEU A 533 33.17 13.72 -4.57
C LEU A 533 33.40 14.63 -5.79
N TYR A 534 32.72 15.77 -5.81
CA TYR A 534 33.01 16.80 -6.79
C TYR A 534 34.33 17.50 -6.42
N GLU A 535 35.34 17.40 -7.29
CA GLU A 535 36.67 18.02 -7.10
C GLU A 535 37.31 17.72 -5.73
N ASN A 536 37.08 16.53 -5.17
CA ASN A 536 37.53 16.12 -3.82
C ASN A 536 37.04 17.03 -2.67
N ARG A 537 35.95 17.78 -2.85
CA ARG A 537 35.36 18.64 -1.81
C ARG A 537 34.47 17.81 -0.90
N GLU A 538 34.80 17.78 0.39
CA GLU A 538 34.05 16.99 1.39
C GLU A 538 32.57 17.42 1.46
N GLY A 539 31.67 16.43 1.42
CA GLY A 539 30.23 16.67 1.53
C GLY A 539 29.58 17.23 0.26
N LEU A 540 30.29 17.27 -0.87
CA LEU A 540 29.74 17.65 -2.16
C LEU A 540 29.95 16.51 -3.15
N PHE A 541 28.87 15.92 -3.63
CA PHE A 541 28.92 14.72 -4.45
C PHE A 541 28.24 14.94 -5.80
N ILE A 542 28.70 14.21 -6.81
CA ILE A 542 28.22 14.29 -8.19
C ILE A 542 28.19 12.91 -8.82
N ARG A 543 27.16 12.64 -9.63
CA ARG A 543 27.12 11.48 -10.52
C ARG A 543 26.59 11.89 -11.89
N GLU A 544 27.27 11.43 -12.94
CA GLU A 544 26.89 11.71 -14.31
C GLU A 544 25.90 10.67 -14.85
N PHE A 545 24.94 11.17 -15.62
CA PHE A 545 23.98 10.41 -16.38
C PHE A 545 23.99 10.86 -17.85
N THR A 546 23.36 10.10 -18.74
CA THR A 546 23.35 10.40 -20.18
C THR A 546 22.86 11.81 -20.47
N ASN A 547 21.80 12.24 -19.77
CA ASN A 547 21.14 13.53 -20.03
C ASN A 547 21.52 14.61 -19.02
N GLY A 548 22.37 14.34 -18.03
CA GLY A 548 22.63 15.31 -16.98
C GLY A 548 23.51 14.84 -15.83
N TRP A 549 23.47 15.59 -14.73
CA TRP A 549 24.17 15.28 -13.49
C TRP A 549 23.22 15.40 -12.30
N ALA A 550 23.32 14.49 -11.35
CA ALA A 550 22.77 14.66 -10.01
C ALA A 550 23.87 15.17 -9.08
N VAL A 551 23.60 16.23 -8.32
CA VAL A 551 24.55 16.83 -7.37
C VAL A 551 23.85 17.12 -6.06
N TYR A 552 24.50 16.86 -4.94
CA TYR A 552 23.98 17.28 -3.63
C TYR A 552 25.08 17.78 -2.71
N ASN A 553 24.69 18.68 -1.79
CA ASN A 553 25.61 19.40 -0.93
C ASN A 553 25.19 19.28 0.53
N ARG A 554 26.12 18.80 1.34
CA ARG A 554 26.09 18.79 2.81
C ARG A 554 27.46 19.22 3.37
N SER A 555 28.12 20.16 2.72
CA SER A 555 29.45 20.64 3.11
C SER A 555 29.42 21.63 4.29
N GLY A 556 28.25 22.11 4.72
CA GLY A 556 28.10 23.13 5.77
C GLY A 556 27.98 24.56 5.23
N ALA A 557 28.06 24.75 3.91
CA ALA A 557 27.89 26.05 3.25
C ALA A 557 27.44 25.87 1.80
N ALA A 558 26.88 26.93 1.19
CA ALA A 558 26.60 26.94 -0.24
C ALA A 558 27.90 26.77 -1.06
N GLN A 559 27.83 25.99 -2.13
CA GLN A 559 28.98 25.68 -2.99
C GLN A 559 28.73 26.18 -4.41
N GLU A 560 29.74 26.82 -4.99
CA GLU A 560 29.81 27.03 -6.45
C GLU A 560 30.35 25.77 -7.11
N ILE A 561 29.69 25.32 -8.18
CA ILE A 561 30.14 24.21 -9.02
C ILE A 561 30.26 24.67 -10.47
N GLU A 562 31.22 24.13 -11.23
CA GLU A 562 31.36 24.39 -12.67
C GLU A 562 31.31 23.07 -13.45
N LEU A 563 30.18 22.79 -14.08
CA LEU A 563 29.97 21.54 -14.81
C LEU A 563 30.73 21.54 -16.16
N PRO A 564 31.05 20.35 -16.71
CA PRO A 564 31.86 20.23 -17.94
C PRO A 564 31.27 20.97 -19.14
N GLN A 565 29.94 21.13 -19.19
CA GLN A 565 29.22 21.85 -20.24
C GLN A 565 28.07 22.67 -19.66
N ALA A 566 27.45 23.49 -20.50
CA ALA A 566 26.30 24.28 -20.09
C ALA A 566 25.06 23.38 -19.91
N VAL A 567 24.36 23.61 -18.82
CA VAL A 567 23.22 22.80 -18.37
C VAL A 567 22.17 23.71 -17.74
N SER A 568 20.96 23.18 -17.61
CA SER A 568 19.85 23.81 -16.92
C SER A 568 19.58 23.10 -15.60
N GLY A 569 19.50 23.85 -14.50
CA GLY A 569 19.10 23.30 -13.21
C GLY A 569 17.59 23.10 -13.15
N TRP A 570 17.13 21.88 -12.88
CA TRP A 570 15.72 21.49 -12.95
C TRP A 570 14.86 22.24 -11.93
N ASN A 571 15.31 22.31 -10.67
CA ASN A 571 14.57 23.04 -9.64
C ASN A 571 14.89 24.54 -9.62
N SER A 572 16.17 24.91 -9.79
CA SER A 572 16.60 26.31 -9.75
C SER A 572 16.13 27.14 -10.94
N GLY A 573 15.81 26.51 -12.07
CA GLY A 573 15.44 27.18 -13.32
C GLY A 573 16.59 27.98 -13.96
N VAL A 574 17.83 27.81 -13.49
CA VAL A 574 19.00 28.46 -14.08
C VAL A 574 19.33 27.75 -15.37
N GLU A 575 19.05 28.40 -16.51
CA GLU A 575 19.18 27.80 -17.84
C GLU A 575 20.55 28.03 -18.48
N ASN A 576 21.06 26.99 -19.16
CA ASN A 576 22.21 27.07 -20.07
C ASN A 576 23.48 27.72 -19.46
N GLN A 577 23.81 27.34 -18.22
CA GLN A 577 25.02 27.82 -17.54
C GLN A 577 25.94 26.66 -17.18
N ARG A 578 27.24 26.92 -17.16
CA ARG A 578 28.23 25.98 -16.62
C ARG A 578 28.37 26.12 -15.11
N ARG A 579 28.26 27.35 -14.59
CA ARG A 579 28.40 27.65 -13.17
C ARG A 579 27.05 27.69 -12.50
N HIS A 580 26.96 27.04 -11.34
CA HIS A 580 25.76 26.97 -10.54
C HIS A 580 26.10 27.09 -9.05
N THR A 581 25.22 27.72 -8.30
CA THR A 581 25.29 27.79 -6.83
C THR A 581 24.34 26.74 -6.25
N LEU A 582 24.87 25.80 -5.45
CA LEU A 582 24.08 24.81 -4.74
C LEU A 582 24.09 25.10 -3.24
N ALA A 583 22.90 25.33 -2.66
CA ALA A 583 22.75 25.60 -1.23
C ALA A 583 23.23 24.41 -0.37
N ASP A 584 23.61 24.68 0.88
CA ASP A 584 23.88 23.61 1.84
C ASP A 584 22.59 22.86 2.19
N LEU A 585 22.72 21.56 2.48
CA LEU A 585 21.61 20.67 2.77
C LEU A 585 20.54 20.65 1.65
N ASP A 586 20.97 20.72 0.40
CA ASP A 586 20.11 20.66 -0.78
C ASP A 586 20.70 19.75 -1.87
N GLY A 587 19.89 19.45 -2.88
CA GLY A 587 20.27 18.72 -4.08
C GLY A 587 19.68 19.34 -5.34
N GLU A 588 20.29 19.07 -6.48
CA GLU A 588 19.82 19.53 -7.78
C GLU A 588 20.08 18.49 -8.87
N ILE A 589 19.22 18.50 -9.88
CA ILE A 589 19.40 17.79 -11.13
C ILE A 589 19.72 18.82 -12.21
N TYR A 590 20.86 18.64 -12.88
CA TYR A 590 21.29 19.50 -13.96
C TYR A 590 21.16 18.77 -15.28
N LEU A 591 20.22 19.20 -16.12
CA LEU A 591 19.99 18.62 -17.44
C LEU A 591 20.86 19.30 -18.47
N LYS A 592 21.52 18.50 -19.31
CA LYS A 592 22.13 18.95 -20.55
C LYS A 592 21.02 19.68 -21.33
N ALA A 593 21.34 20.81 -21.96
CA ALA A 593 20.39 21.45 -22.88
C ALA A 593 19.83 20.35 -23.79
N GLU A 594 18.52 20.32 -24.00
CA GLU A 594 17.90 19.35 -24.92
C GLU A 594 18.69 19.39 -26.22
N THR A 595 19.58 18.42 -26.38
CA THR A 595 19.86 17.92 -27.69
C THR A 595 18.55 17.24 -28.02
N LEU A 596 17.67 17.96 -28.74
CA LEU A 596 16.77 17.28 -29.66
C LEU A 596 17.59 16.11 -30.21
N PRO A 597 17.10 14.86 -30.10
CA PRO A 597 17.84 13.71 -30.59
C PRO A 597 18.46 14.13 -31.91
N THR A 598 19.75 13.89 -32.15
CA THR A 598 20.32 14.26 -33.46
C THR A 598 19.46 13.71 -34.61
N ALA A 599 18.72 12.64 -34.35
CA ALA A 599 17.69 12.06 -35.19
C ALA A 599 16.36 12.84 -35.35
N ASP A 600 15.97 13.70 -34.42
CA ASP A 600 14.80 14.60 -34.53
C ASP A 600 15.21 15.84 -35.33
N VAL A 601 15.15 15.69 -36.65
CA VAL A 601 15.60 16.71 -37.59
C VAL A 601 14.53 17.77 -37.85
N ASN A 602 13.29 17.54 -37.43
CA ASN A 602 12.20 18.51 -37.56
C ASN A 602 11.98 19.34 -36.28
N GLY A 603 12.56 18.92 -35.15
CA GLY A 603 12.52 19.60 -33.86
C GLY A 603 11.15 19.57 -33.19
N ASP A 604 10.32 18.57 -33.49
CA ASP A 604 8.99 18.39 -32.90
C ASP A 604 9.00 17.60 -31.58
N GLY A 605 10.18 17.14 -31.16
CA GLY A 605 10.42 16.37 -29.94
C GLY A 605 10.20 14.87 -30.11
N VAL A 606 9.89 14.38 -31.32
CA VAL A 606 9.51 12.99 -31.59
C VAL A 606 10.21 12.45 -32.84
N VAL A 607 11.20 11.58 -32.66
CA VAL A 607 11.82 10.85 -33.78
C VAL A 607 10.81 9.88 -34.41
N ASN A 608 10.41 10.14 -35.64
CA ASN A 608 9.44 9.33 -36.35
C ASN A 608 9.71 9.23 -37.86
N ILE A 609 8.75 8.68 -38.62
CA ILE A 609 8.88 8.53 -40.07
C ILE A 609 9.11 9.86 -40.79
N GLN A 610 8.67 10.98 -40.22
CA GLN A 610 8.87 12.31 -40.80
C GLN A 610 10.35 12.69 -40.79
N ASP A 611 11.09 12.38 -39.73
CA ASP A 611 12.53 12.61 -39.64
C ASP A 611 13.31 11.79 -40.67
N LEU A 612 12.92 10.51 -40.83
CA LEU A 612 13.48 9.64 -41.85
C LEU A 612 13.27 10.21 -43.25
N VAL A 613 12.09 10.75 -43.53
CA VAL A 613 11.76 11.36 -44.81
C VAL A 613 12.57 12.65 -45.02
N ILE A 614 12.79 13.45 -43.98
CA ILE A 614 13.58 14.67 -44.07
C ILE A 614 15.04 14.35 -44.42
N VAL A 615 15.66 13.40 -43.73
CA VAL A 615 17.04 12.99 -44.05
C VAL A 615 17.14 12.36 -45.44
N ALA A 616 16.20 11.48 -45.83
CA ALA A 616 16.18 10.88 -47.16
C ALA A 616 16.07 11.91 -48.29
N ASN A 617 15.24 12.94 -48.10
CA ASN A 617 15.06 14.01 -49.09
C ASN A 617 16.25 14.95 -49.20
N ALA A 618 17.13 14.97 -48.19
CA ALA A 618 18.32 15.81 -48.14
C ALA A 618 19.59 15.10 -48.64
N PHE A 619 19.50 13.90 -49.21
CA PHE A 619 20.70 13.18 -49.69
C PHE A 619 21.50 14.00 -50.72
N GLY A 620 22.80 14.18 -50.43
CA GLY A 620 23.73 15.00 -51.21
C GLY A 620 23.71 16.49 -50.88
N GLU A 621 22.83 16.93 -49.98
CA GLU A 621 22.85 18.28 -49.42
C GLU A 621 23.84 18.39 -48.25
N ALA A 622 24.02 19.61 -47.73
CA ALA A 622 24.92 19.88 -46.60
C ALA A 622 24.24 19.76 -45.21
N ALA A 623 22.91 19.60 -45.15
CA ALA A 623 22.16 19.45 -43.91
C ALA A 623 20.78 18.79 -44.13
N PRO A 624 20.23 18.06 -43.14
CA PRO A 624 20.81 17.75 -41.83
C PRO A 624 21.88 16.65 -41.90
N ASP A 625 23.13 17.01 -41.60
CA ASP A 625 24.30 16.13 -41.52
C ASP A 625 24.45 15.69 -40.06
N LEU A 626 24.08 14.45 -39.77
CA LEU A 626 23.93 13.91 -38.43
C LEU A 626 25.19 13.23 -37.93
N ASN A 627 26.05 12.76 -38.84
CA ASN A 627 27.35 12.18 -38.50
C ASN A 627 28.51 13.18 -38.58
N GLY A 628 28.28 14.38 -39.14
CA GLY A 628 29.25 15.46 -39.26
C GLY A 628 30.32 15.22 -40.34
N ASP A 629 30.06 14.36 -41.31
CA ASP A 629 31.01 14.02 -42.39
C ASP A 629 30.99 15.00 -43.57
N GLY A 630 30.05 15.97 -43.55
CA GLY A 630 29.86 17.01 -44.54
C GLY A 630 28.97 16.62 -45.72
N VAL A 631 28.37 15.41 -45.72
CA VAL A 631 27.50 14.92 -46.80
C VAL A 631 26.34 14.11 -46.23
N VAL A 632 25.12 14.60 -46.39
CA VAL A 632 23.93 13.83 -46.01
C VAL A 632 23.79 12.59 -46.90
N ASN A 633 23.84 11.41 -46.30
CA ASN A 633 23.79 10.13 -46.98
C ASN A 633 23.08 9.03 -46.15
N ILE A 634 23.21 7.78 -46.59
CA ILE A 634 22.57 6.64 -45.93
C ILE A 634 23.00 6.47 -44.46
N GLN A 635 24.19 6.94 -44.09
CA GLN A 635 24.68 6.89 -42.72
C GLN A 635 23.87 7.80 -41.79
N ASP A 636 23.48 8.99 -42.25
CA ASP A 636 22.58 9.89 -41.51
C ASP A 636 21.19 9.29 -41.37
N LEU A 637 20.69 8.67 -42.44
CA LEU A 637 19.39 7.99 -42.40
C LEU A 637 19.38 6.85 -41.37
N VAL A 638 20.49 6.12 -41.24
CA VAL A 638 20.66 5.06 -40.26
C VAL A 638 20.69 5.61 -38.83
N ILE A 639 21.21 6.83 -38.62
CA ILE A 639 21.16 7.50 -37.30
C ILE A 639 19.71 7.73 -36.89
N VAL A 640 18.86 8.25 -37.80
CA VAL A 640 17.43 8.42 -37.51
C VAL A 640 16.74 7.07 -37.32
N ALA A 641 17.02 6.08 -38.17
CA ALA A 641 16.37 4.77 -38.12
C ALA A 641 16.69 3.98 -36.84
N ASN A 642 17.87 4.18 -36.26
CA ASN A 642 18.26 3.55 -34.98
C ASN A 642 17.66 4.26 -33.76
N ALA A 643 17.17 5.48 -33.94
CA ALA A 643 16.49 6.28 -32.92
C ALA A 643 14.95 6.18 -33.02
N PHE A 644 14.44 5.44 -34.00
CA PHE A 644 13.03 5.16 -34.26
C PHE A 644 12.46 4.02 -33.41
#